data_AF-A0A932G5G7-F1
#
_entry.id   AF-A0A932G5G7-F1
#
_cell.length_a   1.000
_cell.length_b   1.000
_cell.length_c   1.000
_cell.angle_alpha   90.00
_cell.angle_beta   90.00
_cell.angle_gamma   90.00
#
_symmetry.space_group_name_H-M   'P 1'
#
loop_
_entity.id
_entity.type
_entity.pdbx_description
1 polymer ?
#
loop_
_entity_poly.entity_id
_entity_poly.type
_entity_poly.pdbx_seq_one_letter_code
_entity_poly.pdbx_strand_id
1 'polypeptide(L)'
;MDRENTASEASGVEELVARLVLEAGSLEVVGEIERRIDTREGWIEVLTRCADLAPSAPPASRRELCLQLGSWYLVKVQSPRFAASCFDWVLGLDPEDPRALRGMVAACTEIGDPARLEAALAAAAERHPSPIERASAWIALGQIAASRGAEEAAESALRAALSVAPAYRPAHEALAQHLTASGRAGEARDALTELAFLPAAPATRSAVWIEIARLSEGLEDATAAADAYRQALILDPQSEIAARGVDRHGASGAGREDTIGLFEAELEGNRSERERIGLRYRLAALHEAAGAFDDATRVLEEIVARAPDERRATSELARLYRARSAWRKLAETTLRQTEQARDREERVGLFLVAADLYATHLDATPQAIELSREALAIAPDDAQALDALARYSEKCGDHDRALDALDRCRRVTPRLSRRASLWMRTADILSARGDCAGEQDALRQATRDDPHLREAHDRLAAHRRSDGDAEGAARHLAAAADLSEGIERATRLADLAAVELGELSLAEAAAEHLAEAATLRPDDLILAERVVCAQFEAGRPEAARPQLVKLTEAVGDRRGERAWKLWSQLARAHRAAGDSWQELAALRRAFDADPRRPETTVALADLYSASGDHESAAPLYERAWAQVEGSPKGEIALKAAAARQEHGDDVRAATWYRRALEADPQCLDAMIGVARSHRQRCEWRRAADLEEQIAERQEGAERVATLVELADLCEHHLRDGARAARLLAAAIEMGGGSRPLLVRLLGLQSASGSFREALDTLDRLDQIEDDRIVAARVNVTRARILRDELRNVHGAAAAFERALDLDPRDAAGAFNELCALWAQRSRDDEVAGAYRRMIDRLSDDPDRRRMLCDELGSLFRDEMGDHAGAYAAYTEAMALDPGNLARLGIMADLAERLGNHEDAVALHQRLVRRPPAPPTSLRALRRIHAAIGDVVGASWAAAALVVLDEADEDDLLAFAATRDEVRPPQGLLAEADWLGQLIHPDADPRVGKLLQIVAPAVHAVRAAPGEEFAIAGERPLPPSLEAMFGWASSMLGIGRPVVRSCGGASAPDGIGLLFARVPVSIVGPIEARHRTEDCAFLIGHHLASYRAEHFLARLVPDPNELCAIALAAAKIVDSRLRAPIELTERVAAWAERLYLGLDPEARSRLSRVVPLLDVPVDVPLVAKWLRGAELTAVRAGLLTSSDLCAAARQVRRLHASDPHLRDAALQDLVAFAASNEHLALRARLGQRTVAPRPSRPPVGTSRSRKATPRPTSNAAM
;
A
#
# COMPACT_ATOMS: atom_id res chain seq x y z
N MET A 1 -16.67 -70.25 79.98
CA MET A 1 -16.34 -69.71 81.32
C MET A 1 -15.86 -68.30 81.06
N ASP A 2 -16.82 -67.46 80.68
CA ASP A 2 -16.64 -66.23 79.90
C ASP A 2 -17.26 -65.03 80.63
N ARG A 3 -17.12 -64.93 81.95
CA ARG A 3 -17.71 -63.81 82.71
C ARG A 3 -16.86 -63.23 83.84
N GLU A 4 -15.67 -63.77 84.12
CA GLU A 4 -14.81 -63.26 85.21
C GLU A 4 -13.60 -62.46 84.73
N ASN A 5 -13.13 -62.64 83.48
CA ASN A 5 -12.01 -61.84 82.95
C ASN A 5 -12.44 -60.48 82.39
N THR A 6 -13.71 -60.31 82.02
CA THR A 6 -14.23 -59.02 81.52
C THR A 6 -14.52 -58.02 82.64
N ALA A 7 -14.71 -58.48 83.89
CA ALA A 7 -15.00 -57.59 85.02
C ALA A 7 -13.75 -56.91 85.59
N SER A 8 -12.58 -57.57 85.52
CA SER A 8 -11.31 -57.00 86.02
C SER A 8 -10.69 -55.99 85.06
N GLU A 9 -10.83 -56.18 83.74
CA GLU A 9 -10.37 -55.20 82.75
C GLU A 9 -11.32 -53.99 82.65
N ALA A 10 -12.64 -54.21 82.76
CA ALA A 10 -13.63 -53.13 82.79
C ALA A 10 -13.44 -52.17 83.99
N SER A 11 -13.05 -52.69 85.17
CA SER A 11 -12.74 -51.86 86.35
C SER A 11 -11.48 -51.00 86.18
N GLY A 12 -10.47 -51.48 85.46
CA GLY A 12 -9.22 -50.75 85.23
C GLY A 12 -9.35 -49.64 84.18
N VAL A 13 -10.18 -49.86 83.15
CA VAL A 13 -10.50 -48.85 82.14
C VAL A 13 -11.35 -47.72 82.72
N GLU A 14 -12.28 -48.05 83.61
CA GLU A 14 -13.15 -47.07 84.29
C GLU A 14 -12.34 -46.12 85.20
N GLU A 15 -11.34 -46.64 85.91
CA GLU A 15 -10.41 -45.87 86.73
C GLU A 15 -9.47 -44.99 85.87
N LEU A 16 -8.97 -45.51 84.74
CA LEU A 16 -8.13 -44.75 83.80
C LEU A 16 -8.91 -43.64 83.09
N VAL A 17 -10.16 -43.88 82.70
CA VAL A 17 -11.04 -42.86 82.10
C VAL A 17 -11.41 -41.78 83.13
N ALA A 18 -11.74 -42.17 84.36
CA ALA A 18 -11.99 -41.22 85.44
C ALA A 18 -10.74 -40.36 85.75
N ARG A 19 -9.55 -40.97 85.77
CA ARG A 19 -8.27 -40.25 85.92
C ARG A 19 -7.97 -39.34 84.74
N LEU A 20 -8.25 -39.76 83.50
CA LEU A 20 -8.08 -38.92 82.31
C LEU A 20 -8.95 -37.65 82.38
N VAL A 21 -10.19 -37.79 82.86
CA VAL A 21 -11.15 -36.67 83.03
C VAL A 21 -10.74 -35.76 84.19
N LEU A 22 -10.24 -36.30 85.31
CA LEU A 22 -9.79 -35.54 86.48
C LEU A 22 -8.44 -34.83 86.26
N GLU A 23 -7.49 -35.49 85.59
CA GLU A 23 -6.14 -34.98 85.31
C GLU A 23 -6.08 -34.18 83.99
N ALA A 24 -7.23 -33.76 83.45
CA ALA A 24 -7.33 -32.85 82.31
C ALA A 24 -6.58 -33.32 81.04
N GLY A 25 -6.57 -34.62 80.76
CA GLY A 25 -5.88 -35.16 79.58
C GLY A 25 -4.37 -35.33 79.75
N SER A 26 -3.89 -35.57 80.97
CA SER A 26 -2.49 -35.95 81.27
C SER A 26 -1.89 -36.92 80.24
N LEU A 27 -0.76 -36.54 79.63
CA LEU A 27 -0.02 -37.32 78.62
C LEU A 27 0.39 -38.71 79.13
N GLU A 28 0.64 -38.85 80.43
CA GLU A 28 0.95 -40.15 81.05
C GLU A 28 -0.26 -41.09 81.00
N VAL A 29 -1.45 -40.57 81.30
CA VAL A 29 -2.70 -41.35 81.28
C VAL A 29 -3.11 -41.67 79.84
N VAL A 30 -2.97 -40.70 78.92
CA VAL A 30 -3.16 -40.91 77.46
C VAL A 30 -2.27 -42.04 76.96
N GLY A 31 -0.97 -42.01 77.28
CA GLY A 31 -0.02 -43.04 76.86
C GLY A 31 -0.23 -44.40 77.55
N GLU A 32 -0.86 -44.45 78.72
CA GLU A 32 -1.25 -45.72 79.36
C GLU A 32 -2.51 -46.33 78.73
N ILE A 33 -3.49 -45.50 78.37
CA ILE A 33 -4.68 -45.94 77.61
C ILE A 33 -4.25 -46.46 76.23
N GLU A 34 -3.39 -45.73 75.51
CA GLU A 34 -2.91 -46.14 74.18
C GLU A 34 -2.09 -47.44 74.17
N ARG A 35 -1.48 -47.83 75.30
CA ARG A 35 -0.75 -49.11 75.42
C ARG A 35 -1.62 -50.28 75.82
N ARG A 36 -2.75 -50.03 76.49
CA ARG A 36 -3.65 -51.08 77.00
C ARG A 36 -4.76 -51.44 76.02
N ILE A 37 -5.09 -50.54 75.09
CA ILE A 37 -6.22 -50.71 74.17
C ILE A 37 -5.73 -50.78 72.72
N ASP A 38 -5.82 -51.98 72.15
CA ASP A 38 -5.45 -52.24 70.75
C ASP A 38 -6.63 -52.62 69.85
N THR A 39 -7.84 -52.79 70.41
CA THR A 39 -9.02 -53.19 69.63
C THR A 39 -9.97 -52.02 69.40
N ARG A 40 -10.61 -51.98 68.21
CA ARG A 40 -11.58 -50.94 67.84
C ARG A 40 -12.77 -50.88 68.81
N GLU A 41 -13.24 -52.03 69.29
CA GLU A 41 -14.33 -52.13 70.27
C GLU A 41 -13.93 -51.55 71.64
N GLY A 42 -12.69 -51.81 72.11
CA GLY A 42 -12.17 -51.22 73.34
C GLY A 42 -12.00 -49.69 73.25
N TRP A 43 -11.60 -49.18 72.08
CA TRP A 43 -11.57 -47.74 71.83
C TRP A 43 -12.97 -47.11 71.82
N ILE A 44 -13.98 -47.77 71.25
CA ILE A 44 -15.37 -47.28 71.28
C ILE A 44 -15.89 -47.22 72.72
N GLU A 45 -15.57 -48.21 73.55
CA GLU A 45 -15.97 -48.22 74.98
C GLU A 45 -15.33 -47.06 75.76
N VAL A 46 -14.03 -46.83 75.59
CA VAL A 46 -13.34 -45.69 76.21
C VAL A 46 -13.88 -44.36 75.72
N LEU A 47 -14.12 -44.21 74.42
CA LEU A 47 -14.64 -42.97 73.85
C LEU A 47 -16.07 -42.68 74.29
N THR A 48 -16.92 -43.70 74.42
CA THR A 48 -18.30 -43.55 74.92
C THR A 48 -18.30 -43.11 76.39
N ARG A 49 -17.48 -43.75 77.23
CA ARG A 49 -17.36 -43.39 78.66
C ARG A 49 -16.73 -42.00 78.85
N CYS A 50 -15.71 -41.65 78.07
CA CYS A 50 -15.15 -40.31 78.07
C CYS A 50 -16.17 -39.26 77.62
N ALA A 51 -17.01 -39.56 76.62
CA ALA A 51 -18.06 -38.66 76.15
C ALA A 51 -19.17 -38.44 77.21
N ASP A 52 -19.53 -39.48 77.97
CA ASP A 52 -20.51 -39.38 79.07
C ASP A 52 -19.97 -38.57 80.27
N LEU A 53 -18.66 -38.65 80.55
CA LEU A 53 -18.03 -37.97 81.68
C LEU A 53 -17.51 -36.56 81.33
N ALA A 54 -17.25 -36.26 80.05
CA ALA A 54 -16.78 -34.96 79.57
C ALA A 54 -17.62 -33.74 80.03
N PRO A 55 -18.97 -33.79 80.11
CA PRO A 55 -19.81 -32.67 80.56
C PRO A 55 -19.60 -32.29 82.03
N SER A 56 -19.00 -33.16 82.84
CA SER A 56 -18.72 -32.93 84.26
C SER A 56 -17.34 -32.32 84.54
N ALA A 57 -16.46 -32.29 83.53
CA ALA A 57 -15.10 -31.75 83.65
C ALA A 57 -15.07 -30.20 83.66
N PRO A 58 -14.08 -29.56 84.32
CA PRO A 58 -13.84 -28.12 84.23
C PRO A 58 -13.66 -27.65 82.77
N PRO A 59 -14.03 -26.41 82.40
CA PRO A 59 -13.98 -25.94 81.01
C PRO A 59 -12.61 -26.08 80.33
N ALA A 60 -11.52 -25.79 81.04
CA ALA A 60 -10.15 -25.90 80.53
C ALA A 60 -9.73 -27.36 80.30
N SER A 61 -10.10 -28.26 81.22
CA SER A 61 -9.85 -29.70 81.13
C SER A 61 -10.66 -30.35 80.00
N ARG A 62 -11.87 -29.83 79.75
CA ARG A 62 -12.75 -30.31 78.67
C ARG A 62 -12.20 -30.00 77.28
N ARG A 63 -11.53 -28.86 77.09
CA ARG A 63 -10.84 -28.52 75.83
C ARG A 63 -9.77 -29.55 75.49
N GLU A 64 -8.87 -29.83 76.43
CA GLU A 64 -7.78 -30.79 76.19
C GLU A 64 -8.32 -32.20 75.96
N LEU A 65 -9.33 -32.61 76.74
CA LEU A 65 -10.02 -33.88 76.54
C LEU A 65 -10.64 -33.97 75.13
N CYS A 66 -11.36 -32.95 74.66
CA CYS A 66 -11.98 -32.95 73.33
C CYS A 66 -10.96 -33.00 72.18
N LEU A 67 -9.79 -32.38 72.34
CA LEU A 67 -8.69 -32.49 71.36
C LEU A 67 -8.16 -33.92 71.24
N GLN A 68 -7.97 -34.60 72.38
CA GLN A 68 -7.53 -36.00 72.42
C GLN A 68 -8.63 -36.96 71.93
N LEU A 69 -9.89 -36.71 72.28
CA LEU A 69 -11.02 -37.47 71.74
C LEU A 69 -11.11 -37.33 70.21
N GLY A 70 -10.96 -36.10 69.69
CA GLY A 70 -10.94 -35.85 68.25
C GLY A 70 -9.83 -36.60 67.52
N SER A 71 -8.61 -36.63 68.08
CA SER A 71 -7.49 -37.36 67.49
C SER A 71 -7.70 -38.88 67.54
N TRP A 72 -8.25 -39.43 68.63
CA TRP A 72 -8.57 -40.85 68.75
C TRP A 72 -9.73 -41.27 67.84
N TYR A 73 -10.78 -40.46 67.72
CA TYR A 73 -11.85 -40.70 66.75
C TYR A 73 -11.33 -40.72 65.31
N LEU A 74 -10.38 -39.84 64.98
CA LEU A 74 -9.80 -39.76 63.64
C LEU A 74 -8.85 -40.93 63.34
N VAL A 75 -7.89 -41.21 64.24
CA VAL A 75 -6.78 -42.14 63.99
C VAL A 75 -7.08 -43.57 64.44
N LYS A 76 -7.69 -43.76 65.62
CA LYS A 76 -7.86 -45.09 66.24
C LYS A 76 -9.17 -45.77 65.84
N VAL A 77 -10.26 -45.00 65.73
CA VAL A 77 -11.60 -45.55 65.42
C VAL A 77 -12.04 -45.26 63.98
N GLN A 78 -11.30 -44.42 63.26
CA GLN A 78 -11.55 -44.01 61.87
C GLN A 78 -13.00 -43.54 61.68
N SER A 79 -13.48 -42.74 62.63
CA SER A 79 -14.82 -42.16 62.64
C SER A 79 -14.71 -40.64 62.49
N PRO A 80 -14.43 -40.16 61.27
CA PRO A 80 -14.02 -38.77 61.06
C PRO A 80 -15.18 -37.78 61.29
N ARG A 81 -16.44 -38.21 61.23
CA ARG A 81 -17.61 -37.37 61.59
C ARG A 81 -17.63 -37.03 63.07
N PHE A 82 -17.35 -37.99 63.95
CA PHE A 82 -17.27 -37.74 65.39
C PHE A 82 -16.02 -36.93 65.75
N ALA A 83 -14.89 -37.20 65.07
CA ALA A 83 -13.69 -36.39 65.19
C ALA A 83 -13.94 -34.92 64.82
N ALA A 84 -14.60 -34.66 63.69
CA ALA A 84 -14.97 -33.32 63.25
C ALA A 84 -15.87 -32.63 64.28
N SER A 85 -16.86 -33.31 64.87
CA SER A 85 -17.69 -32.72 65.93
C SER A 85 -16.89 -32.36 67.19
N CYS A 86 -15.90 -33.17 67.58
CA CYS A 86 -14.99 -32.85 68.69
C CYS A 86 -14.13 -31.61 68.39
N PHE A 87 -13.56 -31.53 67.18
CA PHE A 87 -12.77 -30.36 66.77
C PHE A 87 -13.63 -29.11 66.57
N ASP A 88 -14.86 -29.22 66.06
CA ASP A 88 -15.81 -28.11 65.89
C ASP A 88 -16.15 -27.48 67.24
N TRP A 89 -16.38 -28.32 68.25
CA TRP A 89 -16.63 -27.86 69.61
C TRP A 89 -15.42 -27.12 70.20
N VAL A 90 -14.19 -27.61 69.97
CA VAL A 90 -12.97 -26.92 70.40
C VAL A 90 -12.81 -25.58 69.68
N LEU A 91 -13.06 -25.52 68.37
CA LEU A 91 -13.01 -24.29 67.58
C LEU A 91 -14.10 -23.29 67.96
N GLY A 92 -15.25 -23.76 68.48
CA GLY A 92 -16.28 -22.89 69.06
C GLY A 92 -15.86 -22.20 70.37
N LEU A 93 -14.86 -22.75 71.07
CA LEU A 93 -14.28 -22.15 72.29
C LEU A 93 -13.01 -21.35 72.01
N ASP A 94 -12.14 -21.86 71.14
CA ASP A 94 -10.91 -21.22 70.69
C ASP A 94 -10.78 -21.38 69.17
N PRO A 95 -11.21 -20.37 68.39
CA PRO A 95 -11.20 -20.41 66.93
C PRO A 95 -9.80 -20.52 66.29
N GLU A 96 -8.72 -20.28 67.05
CA GLU A 96 -7.34 -20.29 66.57
C GLU A 96 -6.55 -21.52 67.03
N ASP A 97 -7.19 -22.50 67.68
CA ASP A 97 -6.49 -23.68 68.19
C ASP A 97 -5.82 -24.47 67.03
N PRO A 98 -4.48 -24.58 67.01
CA PRO A 98 -3.74 -25.16 65.89
C PRO A 98 -3.89 -26.69 65.78
N ARG A 99 -4.24 -27.37 66.88
CA ARG A 99 -4.49 -28.82 66.88
C ARG A 99 -5.89 -29.11 66.37
N ALA A 100 -6.88 -28.30 66.76
CA ALA A 100 -8.24 -28.42 66.28
C ALA A 100 -8.38 -28.04 64.79
N LEU A 101 -7.74 -26.96 64.32
CA LEU A 101 -7.77 -26.57 62.90
C LEU A 101 -7.17 -27.65 61.99
N ARG A 102 -6.00 -28.19 62.35
CA ARG A 102 -5.36 -29.29 61.60
C ARG A 102 -6.16 -30.59 61.69
N GLY A 103 -6.66 -30.92 62.87
CA GLY A 103 -7.55 -32.08 63.09
C GLY A 103 -8.84 -31.98 62.29
N MET A 104 -9.41 -30.78 62.17
CA MET A 104 -10.61 -30.49 61.38
C MET A 104 -10.36 -30.67 59.88
N VAL A 105 -9.27 -30.12 59.35
CA VAL A 105 -8.89 -30.32 57.94
C VAL A 105 -8.70 -31.81 57.64
N ALA A 106 -7.94 -32.54 58.47
CA ALA A 106 -7.73 -33.97 58.29
C ALA A 106 -9.03 -34.78 58.38
N ALA A 107 -9.92 -34.46 59.35
CA ALA A 107 -11.23 -35.10 59.46
C ALA A 107 -12.12 -34.83 58.25
N CYS A 108 -12.15 -33.60 57.74
CA CYS A 108 -12.93 -33.25 56.55
C CYS A 108 -12.37 -33.90 55.27
N THR A 109 -11.05 -34.06 55.15
CA THR A 109 -10.42 -34.79 54.05
C THR A 109 -10.87 -36.25 54.03
N GLU A 110 -10.87 -36.93 55.19
CA GLU A 110 -11.32 -38.32 55.34
C GLU A 110 -12.85 -38.49 55.18
N ILE A 111 -13.65 -37.45 55.51
CA ILE A 111 -15.10 -37.45 55.25
C ILE A 111 -15.40 -37.44 53.74
N GLY A 112 -14.51 -36.89 52.92
CA GLY A 112 -14.69 -36.80 51.47
C GLY A 112 -15.79 -35.82 51.03
N ASP A 113 -16.24 -34.93 51.91
CA ASP A 113 -17.21 -33.88 51.58
C ASP A 113 -16.45 -32.59 51.18
N PRO A 114 -16.44 -32.22 49.89
CA PRO A 114 -15.63 -31.12 49.39
C PRO A 114 -16.07 -29.76 49.94
N ALA A 115 -17.36 -29.58 50.27
CA ALA A 115 -17.85 -28.31 50.82
C ALA A 115 -17.38 -28.13 52.28
N ARG A 116 -17.35 -29.22 53.06
CA ARG A 116 -16.82 -29.20 54.42
C ARG A 116 -15.31 -29.08 54.47
N LEU A 117 -14.61 -29.71 53.53
CA LEU A 117 -13.15 -29.59 53.41
C LEU A 117 -12.74 -28.16 53.04
N GLU A 118 -13.44 -27.54 52.10
CA GLU A 118 -13.18 -26.15 51.70
C GLU A 118 -13.46 -25.16 52.85
N ALA A 119 -14.56 -25.37 53.61
CA ALA A 119 -14.83 -24.57 54.80
C ALA A 119 -13.77 -24.75 55.90
N ALA A 120 -13.28 -25.99 56.11
CA ALA A 120 -12.22 -26.26 57.07
C ALA A 120 -10.87 -25.69 56.63
N LEU A 121 -10.52 -25.78 55.34
CA LEU A 121 -9.32 -25.19 54.77
C LEU A 121 -9.36 -23.66 54.79
N ALA A 122 -10.51 -23.03 54.51
CA ALA A 122 -10.70 -21.58 54.63
C ALA A 122 -10.50 -21.11 56.08
N ALA A 123 -11.09 -21.82 57.05
CA ALA A 123 -10.87 -21.54 58.46
C ALA A 123 -9.39 -21.69 58.86
N ALA A 124 -8.69 -22.72 58.37
CA ALA A 124 -7.27 -22.91 58.62
C ALA A 124 -6.40 -21.83 57.93
N ALA A 125 -6.73 -21.43 56.70
CA ALA A 125 -5.99 -20.44 55.92
C ALA A 125 -6.07 -19.02 56.53
N GLU A 126 -7.20 -18.70 57.17
CA GLU A 126 -7.43 -17.43 57.85
C GLU A 126 -6.86 -17.41 59.28
N ARG A 127 -7.11 -18.47 60.06
CA ARG A 127 -7.01 -18.42 61.54
C ARG A 127 -5.87 -19.23 62.13
N HIS A 128 -5.17 -20.04 61.34
CA HIS A 128 -4.11 -20.89 61.90
C HIS A 128 -2.89 -20.05 62.32
N PRO A 129 -2.32 -20.23 63.54
CA PRO A 129 -1.22 -19.39 64.04
C PRO A 129 0.09 -19.46 63.22
N SER A 130 0.35 -20.60 62.56
CA SER A 130 1.55 -20.81 61.73
C SER A 130 1.35 -20.29 60.29
N PRO A 131 2.20 -19.35 59.80
CA PRO A 131 2.14 -18.87 58.42
C PRO A 131 2.33 -19.97 57.36
N ILE A 132 3.13 -21.00 57.65
CA ILE A 132 3.38 -22.11 56.73
C ILE A 132 2.11 -22.98 56.57
N GLU A 133 1.41 -23.22 57.66
CA GLU A 133 0.16 -24.01 57.66
C GLU A 133 -1.01 -23.21 57.06
N ARG A 134 -0.99 -21.88 57.20
CA ARG A 134 -1.91 -21.00 56.47
C ARG A 134 -1.61 -21.02 54.97
N ALA A 135 -0.34 -20.94 54.59
CA ALA A 135 0.08 -21.02 53.20
C ALA A 135 -0.24 -22.39 52.58
N SER A 136 -0.05 -23.50 53.30
CA SER A 136 -0.42 -24.84 52.84
C SER A 136 -1.94 -24.97 52.64
N ALA A 137 -2.75 -24.40 53.55
CA ALA A 137 -4.20 -24.35 53.39
C ALA A 137 -4.63 -23.49 52.20
N TRP A 138 -4.00 -22.34 51.97
CA TRP A 138 -4.22 -21.50 50.78
C TRP A 138 -3.83 -22.22 49.47
N ILE A 139 -2.73 -22.98 49.45
CA ILE A 139 -2.34 -23.80 48.29
C ILE A 139 -3.40 -24.87 48.02
N ALA A 140 -3.86 -25.59 49.04
CA ALA A 140 -4.88 -26.62 48.89
C ALA A 140 -6.22 -26.05 48.38
N LEU A 141 -6.63 -24.86 48.87
CA LEU A 141 -7.78 -24.13 48.33
C LEU A 141 -7.58 -23.74 46.86
N GLY A 142 -6.38 -23.26 46.50
CA GLY A 142 -6.04 -22.90 45.13
C GLY A 142 -6.08 -24.10 44.17
N GLN A 143 -5.59 -25.26 44.61
CA GLN A 143 -5.63 -26.50 43.84
C GLN A 143 -7.07 -27.02 43.67
N ILE A 144 -7.91 -26.94 44.71
CA ILE A 144 -9.34 -27.28 44.62
C ILE A 144 -10.05 -26.34 43.65
N ALA A 145 -9.78 -25.04 43.71
CA ALA A 145 -10.33 -24.05 42.78
C ALA A 145 -9.90 -24.32 41.32
N ALA A 146 -8.63 -24.64 41.09
CA ALA A 146 -8.10 -25.00 39.77
C ALA A 146 -8.77 -26.27 39.22
N SER A 147 -8.97 -27.29 40.06
CA SER A 147 -9.65 -28.54 39.66
C SER A 147 -11.12 -28.34 39.24
N ARG A 148 -11.75 -27.24 39.68
CA ARG A 148 -13.12 -26.84 39.32
C ARG A 148 -13.17 -25.88 38.13
N GLY A 149 -12.02 -25.54 37.53
CA GLY A 149 -11.90 -24.57 36.43
C GLY A 149 -12.08 -23.11 36.87
N ALA A 150 -11.99 -22.82 38.17
CA ALA A 150 -12.06 -21.46 38.70
C ALA A 150 -10.64 -20.85 38.76
N GLU A 151 -10.07 -20.55 37.59
CA GLU A 151 -8.67 -20.09 37.42
C GLU A 151 -8.35 -18.84 38.25
N GLU A 152 -9.24 -17.83 38.25
CA GLU A 152 -9.01 -16.59 39.03
C GLU A 152 -9.01 -16.83 40.55
N ALA A 153 -9.88 -17.73 41.02
CA ALA A 153 -9.94 -18.10 42.43
C ALA A 153 -8.71 -18.94 42.84
N ALA A 154 -8.22 -19.80 41.93
CA ALA A 154 -7.01 -20.58 42.11
C ALA A 154 -5.77 -19.68 42.24
N GLU A 155 -5.58 -18.75 41.30
CA GLU A 155 -4.49 -17.79 41.33
C GLU A 155 -4.56 -16.88 42.56
N SER A 156 -5.76 -16.41 42.92
CA SER A 156 -5.96 -15.58 44.11
C SER A 156 -5.55 -16.31 45.38
N ALA A 157 -5.93 -17.58 45.53
CA ALA A 157 -5.55 -18.41 46.67
C ALA A 157 -4.04 -18.72 46.69
N LEU A 158 -3.42 -19.00 45.54
CA LEU A 158 -1.97 -19.24 45.45
C LEU A 158 -1.14 -17.98 45.74
N ARG A 159 -1.60 -16.80 45.30
CA ARG A 159 -0.98 -15.52 45.65
C ARG A 159 -1.20 -15.17 47.13
N ALA A 160 -2.35 -15.55 47.72
CA ALA A 160 -2.58 -15.45 49.15
C ALA A 160 -1.64 -16.37 49.96
N ALA A 161 -1.29 -17.55 49.45
CA ALA A 161 -0.27 -18.39 50.07
C ALA A 161 1.11 -17.70 50.11
N LEU A 162 1.48 -17.02 49.02
CA LEU A 162 2.72 -16.25 48.94
C LEU A 162 2.71 -14.98 49.80
N SER A 163 1.56 -14.32 49.95
CA SER A 163 1.46 -13.14 50.83
C SER A 163 1.64 -13.50 52.30
N VAL A 164 1.20 -14.70 52.70
CA VAL A 164 1.35 -15.20 54.07
C VAL A 164 2.73 -15.80 54.32
N ALA A 165 3.32 -16.50 53.34
CA ALA A 165 4.65 -17.09 53.45
C ALA A 165 5.49 -16.90 52.17
N PRO A 166 6.14 -15.73 51.98
CA PRO A 166 6.87 -15.40 50.74
C PRO A 166 8.04 -16.33 50.40
N ALA A 167 8.66 -16.95 51.41
CA ALA A 167 9.80 -17.86 51.24
C ALA A 167 9.40 -19.34 51.10
N TYR A 168 8.10 -19.65 51.06
CA TYR A 168 7.62 -21.03 51.01
C TYR A 168 7.67 -21.56 49.58
N ARG A 169 8.69 -22.37 49.26
CA ARG A 169 8.90 -22.93 47.90
C ARG A 169 7.66 -23.60 47.28
N PRO A 170 6.88 -24.43 48.02
CA PRO A 170 5.69 -25.06 47.45
C PRO A 170 4.63 -24.07 46.95
N ALA A 171 4.56 -22.86 47.51
CA ALA A 171 3.64 -21.83 47.03
C ALA A 171 4.08 -21.27 45.66
N HIS A 172 5.38 -21.02 45.47
CA HIS A 172 5.94 -20.59 44.19
C HIS A 172 5.84 -21.69 43.12
N GLU A 173 6.09 -22.95 43.50
CA GLU A 173 5.94 -24.11 42.61
C GLU A 173 4.48 -24.30 42.16
N ALA A 174 3.53 -24.23 43.09
CA ALA A 174 2.11 -24.35 42.78
C ALA A 174 1.60 -23.18 41.92
N LEU A 175 2.08 -21.95 42.16
CA LEU A 175 1.77 -20.79 41.31
C LEU A 175 2.36 -20.93 39.90
N ALA A 176 3.63 -21.33 39.79
CA ALA A 176 4.28 -21.53 38.50
C ALA A 176 3.59 -22.61 37.67
N GLN A 177 3.27 -23.76 38.29
CA GLN A 177 2.55 -24.85 37.62
C GLN A 177 1.17 -24.41 37.12
N HIS A 178 0.43 -23.65 37.94
CA HIS A 178 -0.85 -23.09 37.54
C HIS A 178 -0.69 -22.14 36.33
N LEU A 179 0.21 -21.15 36.41
CA LEU A 179 0.44 -20.18 35.33
C LEU A 179 0.91 -20.85 34.02
N THR A 180 1.73 -21.90 34.11
CA THR A 180 2.12 -22.70 32.94
C THR A 180 0.93 -23.45 32.34
N ALA A 181 0.09 -24.08 33.17
CA ALA A 181 -1.11 -24.77 32.70
C ALA A 181 -2.14 -23.82 32.06
N SER A 182 -2.23 -22.58 32.55
CA SER A 182 -3.09 -21.52 32.01
C SER A 182 -2.49 -20.79 30.79
N GLY A 183 -1.33 -21.22 30.27
CA GLY A 183 -0.69 -20.67 29.07
C GLY A 183 -0.01 -19.31 29.24
N ARG A 184 0.19 -18.83 30.47
CA ARG A 184 0.82 -17.53 30.80
C ARG A 184 2.32 -17.69 31.04
N ALA A 185 3.05 -18.04 29.97
CA ALA A 185 4.47 -18.38 30.04
C ALA A 185 5.38 -17.27 30.61
N GLY A 186 5.08 -15.99 30.36
CA GLY A 186 5.85 -14.86 30.90
C GLY A 186 5.77 -14.76 32.42
N GLU A 187 4.55 -14.82 32.98
CA GLU A 187 4.35 -14.75 34.44
C GLU A 187 4.82 -16.03 35.13
N ALA A 188 4.72 -17.19 34.46
CA ALA A 188 5.30 -18.44 34.95
C ALA A 188 6.83 -18.36 35.05
N ARG A 189 7.49 -17.75 34.06
CA ARG A 189 8.94 -17.50 34.08
C ARG A 189 9.33 -16.61 35.27
N ASP A 190 8.57 -15.56 35.53
CA ASP A 190 8.86 -14.64 36.63
C ASP A 190 8.68 -15.34 38.00
N ALA A 191 7.62 -16.14 38.17
CA ALA A 191 7.40 -16.94 39.38
C ALA A 191 8.51 -18.01 39.59
N LEU A 192 8.97 -18.66 38.52
CA LEU A 192 10.09 -19.60 38.60
C LEU A 192 11.42 -18.91 38.87
N THR A 193 11.60 -17.66 38.42
CA THR A 193 12.78 -16.85 38.70
C THR A 193 12.88 -16.56 40.20
N GLU A 194 11.79 -16.14 40.83
CA GLU A 194 11.71 -15.99 42.29
C GLU A 194 12.00 -17.32 43.02
N LEU A 195 11.47 -18.45 42.53
CA LEU A 195 11.75 -19.79 43.06
C LEU A 195 13.23 -20.19 42.94
N ALA A 196 13.92 -19.77 41.88
CA ALA A 196 15.33 -20.10 41.63
C ALA A 196 16.27 -19.44 42.65
N PHE A 197 15.89 -18.25 43.15
CA PHE A 197 16.65 -17.51 44.17
C PHE A 197 16.41 -18.00 45.60
N LEU A 198 15.33 -18.75 45.85
CA LEU A 198 15.10 -19.37 47.16
C LEU A 198 16.15 -20.46 47.48
N PRO A 199 16.51 -20.68 48.76
CA PRO A 199 17.46 -21.71 49.15
C PRO A 199 17.00 -23.12 48.74
N ALA A 200 17.84 -23.87 48.00
CA ALA A 200 17.66 -25.29 47.71
C ALA A 200 18.99 -25.92 47.23
N ALA A 201 19.03 -27.26 47.18
CA ALA A 201 20.18 -27.98 46.64
C ALA A 201 20.48 -27.52 45.19
N PRO A 202 21.76 -27.37 44.79
CA PRO A 202 22.16 -26.86 43.49
C PRO A 202 21.48 -27.55 42.30
N ALA A 203 21.33 -28.87 42.34
CA ALA A 203 20.63 -29.63 41.29
C ALA A 203 19.16 -29.20 41.12
N THR A 204 18.46 -28.96 42.23
CA THR A 204 17.07 -28.45 42.21
C THR A 204 16.98 -27.06 41.62
N ARG A 205 17.94 -26.18 41.95
CA ARG A 205 17.99 -24.83 41.37
C ARG A 205 18.37 -24.87 39.89
N SER A 206 19.28 -25.74 39.49
CA SER A 206 19.63 -25.98 38.09
C SER A 206 18.41 -26.44 37.28
N ALA A 207 17.61 -27.37 37.82
CA ALA A 207 16.36 -27.78 37.17
C ALA A 207 15.37 -26.62 36.98
N VAL A 208 15.24 -25.73 37.97
CA VAL A 208 14.40 -24.52 37.84
C VAL A 208 14.93 -23.57 36.76
N TRP A 209 16.25 -23.35 36.69
CA TRP A 209 16.87 -22.54 35.64
C TRP A 209 16.70 -23.14 34.24
N ILE A 210 16.69 -24.48 34.11
CA ILE A 210 16.37 -25.16 32.84
C ILE A 210 14.93 -24.91 32.42
N GLU A 211 13.97 -24.94 33.36
CA GLU A 211 12.57 -24.62 33.06
C GLU A 211 12.38 -23.14 32.68
N ILE A 212 13.09 -22.21 33.34
CA ILE A 212 13.15 -20.79 32.94
C ILE A 212 13.69 -20.65 31.52
N ALA A 213 14.73 -21.39 31.17
CA ALA A 213 15.32 -21.35 29.84
C ALA A 213 14.35 -21.89 28.77
N ARG A 214 13.63 -22.98 29.05
CA ARG A 214 12.61 -23.55 28.16
C ARG A 214 11.43 -22.60 27.95
N LEU A 215 10.95 -21.96 29.01
CA LEU A 215 9.90 -20.95 28.90
C LEU A 215 10.38 -19.72 28.10
N SER A 216 11.63 -19.30 28.30
CA SER A 216 12.24 -18.21 27.53
C SER A 216 12.40 -18.56 26.04
N GLU A 217 12.74 -19.81 25.71
CA GLU A 217 12.73 -20.31 24.31
C GLU A 217 11.32 -20.23 23.70
N GLY A 218 10.29 -20.65 24.44
CA GLY A 218 8.88 -20.57 24.01
C GLY A 218 8.36 -19.13 23.84
N LEU A 219 9.05 -18.15 24.45
CA LEU A 219 8.80 -16.72 24.32
C LEU A 219 9.69 -16.02 23.27
N GLU A 220 10.51 -16.79 22.53
CA GLU A 220 11.47 -16.31 21.54
C GLU A 220 12.55 -15.34 22.09
N ASP A 221 12.83 -15.38 23.41
CA ASP A 221 13.89 -14.57 24.05
C ASP A 221 15.19 -15.38 24.17
N ALA A 222 15.98 -15.34 23.10
CA ALA A 222 17.24 -16.09 22.98
C ALA A 222 18.29 -15.65 24.02
N THR A 223 18.28 -14.39 24.44
CA THR A 223 19.22 -13.84 25.43
C THR A 223 18.92 -14.35 26.83
N ALA A 224 17.65 -14.27 27.27
CA ALA A 224 17.25 -14.79 28.56
C ALA A 224 17.38 -16.32 28.64
N ALA A 225 17.10 -17.02 27.52
CA ALA A 225 17.33 -18.46 27.42
C ALA A 225 18.81 -18.83 27.58
N ALA A 226 19.72 -18.12 26.91
CA ALA A 226 21.16 -18.33 27.04
C ALA A 226 21.65 -18.12 28.48
N ASP A 227 21.19 -17.05 29.13
CA ASP A 227 21.57 -16.71 30.51
C ASP A 227 21.07 -17.75 31.50
N ALA A 228 19.83 -18.20 31.36
CA ALA A 228 19.24 -19.23 32.21
C ALA A 228 19.95 -20.59 32.05
N TYR A 229 20.31 -21.00 30.82
CA TYR A 229 21.11 -22.21 30.63
C TYR A 229 22.53 -22.09 31.18
N ARG A 230 23.15 -20.91 31.13
CA ARG A 230 24.44 -20.66 31.78
C ARG A 230 24.33 -20.79 33.30
N GLN A 231 23.31 -20.20 33.91
CA GLN A 231 23.07 -20.36 35.36
C GLN A 231 22.81 -21.80 35.75
N ALA A 232 22.07 -22.55 34.93
CA ALA A 232 21.86 -23.98 35.12
C ALA A 232 23.17 -24.78 35.05
N LEU A 233 24.07 -24.45 34.12
CA LEU A 233 25.36 -25.11 33.94
C LEU A 233 26.37 -24.74 35.03
N ILE A 234 26.33 -23.52 35.56
CA ILE A 234 27.14 -23.12 36.73
C ILE A 234 26.74 -23.93 37.97
N LEU A 235 25.43 -24.16 38.16
CA LEU A 235 24.90 -24.90 39.30
C LEU A 235 25.03 -26.42 39.15
N ASP A 236 24.97 -26.93 37.92
CA ASP A 236 25.20 -28.32 37.55
C ASP A 236 26.02 -28.42 36.25
N PRO A 237 27.36 -28.49 36.37
CA PRO A 237 28.27 -28.63 35.23
C PRO A 237 28.11 -29.95 34.45
N GLN A 238 27.35 -30.91 34.96
CA GLN A 238 27.10 -32.19 34.29
C GLN A 238 25.78 -32.20 33.50
N SER A 239 25.01 -31.11 33.56
CA SER A 239 23.74 -31.00 32.86
C SER A 239 23.93 -30.92 31.34
N GLU A 240 23.68 -32.03 30.66
CA GLU A 240 23.74 -32.09 29.19
C GLU A 240 22.68 -31.18 28.55
N ILE A 241 21.55 -30.99 29.20
CA ILE A 241 20.46 -30.12 28.75
C ILE A 241 20.92 -28.65 28.78
N ALA A 242 21.58 -28.23 29.86
CA ALA A 242 22.13 -26.89 29.97
C ALA A 242 23.26 -26.66 28.97
N ALA A 243 24.17 -27.62 28.80
CA ALA A 243 25.26 -27.53 27.84
C ALA A 243 24.76 -27.40 26.39
N ARG A 244 23.76 -28.19 25.97
CA ARG A 244 23.15 -28.06 24.64
C ARG A 244 22.36 -26.76 24.46
N GLY A 245 21.76 -26.25 25.53
CA GLY A 245 21.11 -24.93 25.54
C GLY A 245 22.09 -23.80 25.30
N VAL A 246 23.26 -23.85 25.96
CA VAL A 246 24.36 -22.92 25.73
C VAL A 246 24.97 -23.07 24.33
N ASP A 247 25.11 -24.28 23.78
CA ASP A 247 25.58 -24.47 22.40
C ASP A 247 24.65 -23.78 21.37
N ARG A 248 23.33 -23.84 21.60
CA ARG A 248 22.32 -23.27 20.68
C ARG A 248 22.24 -21.74 20.75
N HIS A 249 22.41 -21.16 21.94
CA HIS A 249 22.14 -19.73 22.18
C HIS A 249 23.36 -18.92 22.67
N GLY A 250 24.47 -19.56 23.02
CA GLY A 250 25.68 -18.95 23.60
C GLY A 250 26.65 -18.33 22.59
N ALA A 251 26.43 -18.51 21.28
CA ALA A 251 27.22 -17.85 20.25
C ALA A 251 26.97 -16.33 20.18
N SER A 252 25.88 -15.83 20.77
CA SER A 252 25.41 -14.45 20.62
C SER A 252 25.44 -13.72 21.97
N GLY A 253 26.59 -13.19 22.40
CA GLY A 253 26.61 -12.30 23.57
C GLY A 253 27.96 -12.07 24.27
N ALA A 254 27.91 -11.22 25.30
CA ALA A 254 29.03 -10.78 26.14
C ALA A 254 29.56 -11.83 27.15
N GLY A 255 28.95 -13.03 27.21
CA GLY A 255 29.30 -14.12 28.15
C GLY A 255 30.10 -15.28 27.54
N ARG A 256 30.71 -15.10 26.37
CA ARG A 256 31.38 -16.16 25.60
C ARG A 256 32.70 -16.61 26.24
N GLU A 257 33.50 -15.68 26.75
CA GLU A 257 34.78 -15.98 27.41
C GLU A 257 34.59 -16.79 28.70
N ASP A 258 33.57 -16.45 29.50
CA ASP A 258 33.20 -17.22 30.70
C ASP A 258 32.80 -18.66 30.37
N THR A 259 32.13 -18.86 29.22
CA THR A 259 31.71 -20.18 28.74
C THR A 259 32.90 -21.01 28.24
N ILE A 260 33.86 -20.37 27.54
CA ILE A 260 35.12 -21.00 27.13
C ILE A 260 35.89 -21.46 28.38
N GLY A 261 36.07 -20.57 29.36
CA GLY A 261 36.76 -20.90 30.61
C GLY A 261 36.08 -22.03 31.40
N LEU A 262 34.75 -22.11 31.37
CA LEU A 262 34.00 -23.20 31.98
C LEU A 262 34.27 -24.55 31.30
N PHE A 263 34.23 -24.61 29.96
CA PHE A 263 34.51 -25.85 29.23
C PHE A 263 35.98 -26.27 29.28
N GLU A 264 36.93 -25.33 29.35
CA GLU A 264 38.34 -25.61 29.61
C GLU A 264 38.54 -26.24 31.00
N ALA A 265 37.92 -25.67 32.04
CA ALA A 265 37.97 -26.23 33.40
C ALA A 265 37.32 -27.63 33.49
N GLU A 266 36.25 -27.87 32.73
CA GLU A 266 35.61 -29.19 32.66
C GLU A 266 36.44 -30.25 31.91
N LEU A 267 37.28 -29.84 30.95
CA LEU A 267 38.19 -30.73 30.24
C LEU A 267 39.30 -31.28 31.15
N GLU A 268 39.70 -30.52 32.18
CA GLU A 268 40.66 -30.94 33.22
C GLU A 268 40.08 -31.99 34.19
N GLY A 269 38.75 -32.17 34.20
CA GLY A 269 38.05 -33.17 35.00
C GLY A 269 38.26 -34.62 34.56
N ASN A 270 37.82 -35.55 35.40
CA ASN A 270 37.95 -37.00 35.16
C ASN A 270 36.81 -37.53 34.27
N ARG A 271 36.86 -37.19 32.97
CA ARG A 271 35.86 -37.57 31.93
C ARG A 271 36.39 -38.65 30.97
N SER A 272 35.49 -39.36 30.30
CA SER A 272 35.88 -40.33 29.26
C SER A 272 36.46 -39.64 28.02
N GLU A 273 37.29 -40.33 27.24
CA GLU A 273 37.92 -39.73 26.06
C GLU A 273 36.89 -39.30 25.00
N ARG A 274 35.77 -40.03 24.89
CA ARG A 274 34.66 -39.68 24.00
C ARG A 274 33.97 -38.37 24.40
N GLU A 275 33.77 -38.14 25.70
CA GLU A 275 33.21 -36.89 26.23
C GLU A 275 34.19 -35.74 26.06
N ARG A 276 35.49 -35.97 26.27
CA ARG A 276 36.54 -34.97 26.03
C ARG A 276 36.62 -34.56 24.56
N ILE A 277 36.48 -35.49 23.62
CA ILE A 277 36.41 -35.18 22.18
C ILE A 277 35.16 -34.32 21.89
N GLY A 278 34.00 -34.66 22.47
CA GLY A 278 32.78 -33.86 22.35
C GLY A 278 32.95 -32.43 22.87
N LEU A 279 33.58 -32.27 24.03
CA LEU A 279 33.89 -30.95 24.62
C LEU A 279 34.90 -30.16 23.78
N ARG A 280 35.95 -30.81 23.25
CA ARG A 280 36.93 -30.17 22.35
C ARG A 280 36.28 -29.65 21.06
N TYR A 281 35.31 -30.35 20.48
CA TYR A 281 34.57 -29.82 19.34
C TYR A 281 33.78 -28.56 19.68
N ARG A 282 33.14 -28.52 20.85
CA ARG A 282 32.43 -27.33 21.33
C ARG A 282 33.39 -26.17 21.57
N LEU A 283 34.54 -26.45 22.18
CA LEU A 283 35.60 -25.47 22.41
C LEU A 283 36.15 -24.91 21.10
N ALA A 284 36.44 -25.77 20.11
CA ALA A 284 36.88 -25.34 18.78
C ALA A 284 35.86 -24.44 18.09
N ALA A 285 34.56 -24.76 18.17
CA ALA A 285 33.49 -23.92 17.62
C ALA A 285 33.37 -22.57 18.34
N LEU A 286 33.56 -22.53 19.66
CA LEU A 286 33.56 -21.29 20.44
C LEU A 286 34.78 -20.41 20.13
N HIS A 287 35.98 -20.99 19.99
CA HIS A 287 37.18 -20.26 19.57
C HIS A 287 37.03 -19.69 18.15
N GLU A 288 36.44 -20.45 17.23
CA GLU A 288 36.15 -19.95 15.89
C GLU A 288 35.15 -18.78 15.91
N ALA A 289 34.05 -18.89 16.68
CA ALA A 289 33.08 -17.82 16.85
C ALA A 289 33.68 -16.57 17.54
N ALA A 290 34.75 -16.74 18.32
CA ALA A 290 35.54 -15.67 18.91
C ALA A 290 36.62 -15.10 17.96
N GLY A 291 36.84 -15.71 16.79
CA GLY A 291 37.90 -15.31 15.85
C GLY A 291 39.31 -15.78 16.24
N ALA A 292 39.44 -16.66 17.23
CA ALA A 292 40.70 -17.28 17.67
C ALA A 292 40.99 -18.56 16.85
N PHE A 293 41.27 -18.38 15.57
CA PHE A 293 41.38 -19.49 14.61
C PHE A 293 42.58 -20.41 14.88
N ASP A 294 43.70 -19.87 15.38
CA ASP A 294 44.87 -20.69 15.70
C ASP A 294 44.55 -21.65 16.86
N ASP A 295 43.81 -21.18 17.87
CA ASP A 295 43.32 -22.01 18.97
C ASP A 295 42.28 -23.04 18.52
N ALA A 296 41.35 -22.65 17.64
CA ALA A 296 40.39 -23.57 17.04
C ALA A 296 41.10 -24.69 16.24
N THR A 297 42.11 -24.34 15.43
CA THR A 297 42.91 -25.34 14.69
C THR A 297 43.73 -26.24 15.61
N ARG A 298 44.32 -25.68 16.68
CA ARG A 298 45.08 -26.46 17.68
C ARG A 298 44.19 -27.49 18.38
N VAL A 299 43.00 -27.09 18.82
CA VAL A 299 42.04 -28.00 19.47
C VAL A 299 41.57 -29.11 18.52
N LEU A 300 41.38 -28.81 17.23
CA LEU A 300 41.03 -29.81 16.21
C LEU A 300 42.22 -30.72 15.82
N GLU A 301 43.45 -30.19 15.73
CA GLU A 301 44.67 -30.97 15.53
C GLU A 301 44.87 -31.97 16.69
N GLU A 302 44.57 -31.58 17.93
CA GLU A 302 44.58 -32.47 19.09
C GLU A 302 43.54 -33.58 19.00
N ILE A 303 42.34 -33.29 18.46
CA ILE A 303 41.32 -34.32 18.19
C ILE A 303 41.84 -35.33 17.16
N VAL A 304 42.40 -34.87 16.03
CA VAL A 304 42.95 -35.75 14.99
C VAL A 304 44.15 -36.58 15.51
N ALA A 305 45.01 -36.00 16.35
CA ALA A 305 46.14 -36.72 16.93
C ALA A 305 45.70 -37.86 17.88
N ARG A 306 44.58 -37.67 18.59
CA ARG A 306 44.04 -38.66 19.54
C ARG A 306 43.09 -39.66 18.90
N ALA A 307 42.35 -39.23 17.88
CA ALA A 307 41.42 -40.03 17.11
C ALA A 307 41.69 -39.85 15.61
N PRO A 308 42.69 -40.57 15.04
CA PRO A 308 43.06 -40.42 13.63
C PRO A 308 41.96 -40.79 12.63
N ASP A 309 40.97 -41.59 13.04
CA ASP A 309 39.84 -42.01 12.20
C ASP A 309 38.65 -41.02 12.23
N GLU A 310 38.76 -39.94 13.00
CA GLU A 310 37.71 -38.95 13.22
C GLU A 310 37.62 -37.98 12.02
N ARG A 311 36.81 -38.35 11.02
CA ARG A 311 36.63 -37.57 9.78
C ARG A 311 36.14 -36.15 10.00
N ARG A 312 35.27 -35.96 10.98
CA ARG A 312 34.70 -34.64 11.25
C ARG A 312 35.79 -33.63 11.60
N ALA A 313 36.82 -34.06 12.34
CA ALA A 313 37.94 -33.18 12.71
C ALA A 313 38.82 -32.85 11.51
N THR A 314 39.12 -33.81 10.63
CA THR A 314 39.90 -33.54 9.41
C THR A 314 39.15 -32.64 8.43
N SER A 315 37.82 -32.78 8.31
CA SER A 315 36.97 -31.87 7.50
C SER A 315 36.96 -30.44 8.04
N GLU A 316 36.80 -30.25 9.36
CA GLU A 316 36.85 -28.92 9.97
C GLU A 316 38.25 -28.29 9.85
N LEU A 317 39.33 -29.07 10.01
CA LEU A 317 40.70 -28.60 9.78
C LEU A 317 40.93 -28.16 8.34
N ALA A 318 40.50 -28.96 7.35
CA ALA A 318 40.63 -28.59 5.95
C ALA A 318 39.87 -27.29 5.64
N ARG A 319 38.70 -27.07 6.24
CA ARG A 319 37.95 -25.81 6.12
C ARG A 319 38.72 -24.63 6.71
N LEU A 320 39.29 -24.78 7.90
CA LEU A 320 40.06 -23.73 8.57
C LEU A 320 41.38 -23.41 7.86
N TYR A 321 42.13 -24.43 7.41
CA TYR A 321 43.36 -24.22 6.65
C TYR A 321 43.13 -23.56 5.30
N ARG A 322 42.00 -23.86 4.63
CA ARG A 322 41.59 -23.16 3.41
C ARG A 322 41.29 -21.68 3.69
N ALA A 323 40.57 -21.38 4.78
CA ALA A 323 40.27 -20.00 5.17
C ALA A 323 41.53 -19.18 5.52
N ARG A 324 42.61 -19.85 5.94
CA ARG A 324 43.90 -19.24 6.32
C ARG A 324 45.00 -19.37 5.26
N SER A 325 44.67 -19.84 4.06
CA SER A 325 45.65 -20.01 2.96
C SER A 325 46.85 -20.90 3.32
N ALA A 326 46.68 -21.87 4.23
CA ALA A 326 47.73 -22.79 4.65
C ALA A 326 47.84 -23.99 3.70
N TRP A 327 48.22 -23.74 2.44
CA TRP A 327 48.08 -24.68 1.31
C TRP A 327 48.80 -26.03 1.49
N ARG A 328 49.99 -26.05 2.10
CA ARG A 328 50.72 -27.30 2.37
C ARG A 328 49.98 -28.18 3.38
N LYS A 329 49.58 -27.62 4.53
CA LYS A 329 48.79 -28.34 5.55
C LYS A 329 47.42 -28.76 5.01
N LEU A 330 46.80 -27.94 4.16
CA LEU A 330 45.56 -28.27 3.48
C LEU A 330 45.72 -29.46 2.53
N ALA A 331 46.77 -29.48 1.71
CA ALA A 331 47.05 -30.59 0.79
C ALA A 331 47.30 -31.90 1.57
N GLU A 332 48.10 -31.84 2.63
CA GLU A 332 48.36 -32.99 3.51
C GLU A 332 47.08 -33.49 4.22
N THR A 333 46.23 -32.59 4.70
CA THR A 333 44.95 -32.94 5.32
C THR A 333 43.98 -33.54 4.31
N THR A 334 43.95 -33.01 3.08
CA THR A 334 43.13 -33.53 1.97
C THR A 334 43.59 -34.93 1.55
N LEU A 335 44.90 -35.19 1.51
CA LEU A 335 45.43 -36.54 1.28
C LEU A 335 45.08 -37.48 2.43
N ARG A 336 45.13 -37.06 3.70
CA ARG A 336 44.65 -37.90 4.81
C ARG A 336 43.16 -38.22 4.70
N GLN A 337 42.35 -37.30 4.17
CA GLN A 337 40.94 -37.56 3.90
C GLN A 337 40.74 -38.62 2.80
N THR A 338 41.67 -38.81 1.84
CA THR A 338 41.54 -39.87 0.83
C THR A 338 41.64 -41.26 1.45
N GLU A 339 42.47 -41.43 2.48
CA GLU A 339 42.59 -42.66 3.26
C GLU A 339 41.32 -42.95 4.09
N GLN A 340 40.65 -41.90 4.53
CA GLN A 340 39.40 -41.97 5.31
C GLN A 340 38.14 -42.07 4.44
N ALA A 341 38.20 -41.79 3.15
CA ALA A 341 37.06 -41.73 2.24
C ALA A 341 36.28 -43.06 2.21
N ARG A 342 34.93 -42.98 2.23
CA ARG A 342 34.06 -44.17 2.30
C ARG A 342 33.82 -44.79 0.93
N ASP A 343 33.73 -43.94 -0.08
CA ASP A 343 33.35 -44.29 -1.43
C ASP A 343 34.41 -43.87 -2.44
N ARG A 344 34.35 -44.50 -3.61
CA ARG A 344 35.33 -44.30 -4.68
C ARG A 344 35.27 -42.89 -5.26
N GLU A 345 34.08 -42.30 -5.34
CA GLU A 345 33.86 -40.95 -5.90
C GLU A 345 34.44 -39.88 -4.97
N GLU A 346 34.15 -39.94 -3.66
CA GLU A 346 34.75 -39.06 -2.65
C GLU A 346 36.28 -39.10 -2.71
N ARG A 347 36.84 -40.32 -2.83
CA ARG A 347 38.29 -40.51 -2.90
C ARG A 347 38.91 -39.92 -4.17
N VAL A 348 38.27 -40.10 -5.33
CA VAL A 348 38.68 -39.50 -6.61
C VAL A 348 38.65 -37.97 -6.51
N GLY A 349 37.57 -37.40 -5.99
CA GLY A 349 37.43 -35.96 -5.81
C GLY A 349 38.53 -35.37 -4.92
N LEU A 350 38.86 -36.02 -3.81
CA LEU A 350 39.92 -35.59 -2.90
C LEU A 350 41.32 -35.67 -3.54
N PHE A 351 41.60 -36.69 -4.37
CA PHE A 351 42.84 -36.76 -5.15
C PHE A 351 42.97 -35.60 -6.14
N LEU A 352 41.88 -35.21 -6.82
CA LEU A 352 41.90 -34.09 -7.75
C LEU A 352 42.08 -32.75 -7.04
N VAL A 353 41.45 -32.57 -5.88
CA VAL A 353 41.65 -31.37 -5.04
C VAL A 353 43.12 -31.32 -4.56
N ALA A 354 43.70 -32.44 -4.15
CA ALA A 354 45.10 -32.49 -3.78
C ALA A 354 46.01 -32.17 -4.99
N ALA A 355 45.76 -32.79 -6.15
CA ALA A 355 46.51 -32.54 -7.38
C ALA A 355 46.53 -31.05 -7.76
N ASP A 356 45.38 -30.38 -7.67
CA ASP A 356 45.28 -28.95 -7.95
C ASP A 356 46.03 -28.08 -6.93
N LEU A 357 45.95 -28.41 -5.63
CA LEU A 357 46.74 -27.73 -4.60
C LEU A 357 48.25 -27.89 -4.86
N TYR A 358 48.71 -29.07 -5.28
CA TYR A 358 50.11 -29.31 -5.61
C TYR A 358 50.55 -28.56 -6.87
N ALA A 359 49.75 -28.56 -7.93
CA ALA A 359 50.08 -27.90 -9.19
C ALA A 359 50.06 -26.37 -9.09
N THR A 360 49.06 -25.81 -8.41
CA THR A 360 48.75 -24.37 -8.42
C THR A 360 49.45 -23.62 -7.29
N HIS A 361 49.44 -24.16 -6.07
CA HIS A 361 49.95 -23.46 -4.88
C HIS A 361 51.34 -23.92 -4.43
N LEU A 362 51.78 -25.12 -4.84
CA LEU A 362 53.08 -25.69 -4.44
C LEU A 362 54.04 -25.89 -5.63
N ASP A 363 53.62 -25.57 -6.85
CA ASP A 363 54.35 -25.73 -8.14
C ASP A 363 54.95 -27.14 -8.37
N ALA A 364 54.33 -28.15 -7.77
CA ALA A 364 54.75 -29.55 -7.81
C ALA A 364 53.98 -30.32 -8.91
N THR A 365 54.17 -29.91 -10.15
CA THR A 365 53.42 -30.42 -11.32
C THR A 365 53.58 -31.95 -11.54
N PRO A 366 54.77 -32.56 -11.36
CA PRO A 366 54.91 -34.02 -11.46
C PRO A 366 54.06 -34.78 -10.44
N GLN A 367 53.99 -34.29 -9.20
CA GLN A 367 53.14 -34.87 -8.15
C GLN A 367 51.66 -34.75 -8.49
N ALA A 368 51.24 -33.63 -9.09
CA ALA A 368 49.86 -33.46 -9.55
C ALA A 368 49.47 -34.42 -10.69
N ILE A 369 50.40 -34.75 -11.59
CA ILE A 369 50.20 -35.78 -12.62
C ILE A 369 50.00 -37.15 -11.97
N GLU A 370 50.84 -37.54 -11.02
CA GLU A 370 50.70 -38.83 -10.32
C GLU A 370 49.39 -38.90 -9.53
N LEU A 371 49.00 -37.86 -8.80
CA LEU A 371 47.71 -37.81 -8.09
C LEU A 371 46.52 -37.87 -9.06
N SER A 372 46.62 -37.24 -10.24
CA SER A 372 45.58 -37.35 -11.29
C SER A 372 45.52 -38.76 -11.88
N ARG A 373 46.66 -39.47 -11.96
CA ARG A 373 46.70 -40.89 -12.35
C ARG A 373 46.12 -41.81 -11.29
N GLU A 374 46.37 -41.53 -10.00
CA GLU A 374 45.76 -42.26 -8.89
C GLU A 374 44.23 -42.10 -8.89
N ALA A 375 43.73 -40.90 -9.17
CA ALA A 375 42.31 -40.67 -9.42
C ALA A 375 41.77 -41.52 -10.61
N LEU A 376 42.48 -41.52 -11.75
CA LEU A 376 42.10 -42.32 -12.93
C LEU A 376 42.23 -43.84 -12.73
N ALA A 377 43.11 -44.30 -11.84
CA ALA A 377 43.21 -45.71 -11.49
C ALA A 377 41.95 -46.20 -10.75
N ILE A 378 41.23 -45.29 -10.08
CA ILE A 378 39.99 -45.57 -9.37
C ILE A 378 38.78 -45.38 -10.28
N ALA A 379 38.76 -44.30 -11.07
CA ALA A 379 37.71 -43.97 -12.02
C ALA A 379 38.32 -43.67 -13.40
N PRO A 380 38.45 -44.67 -14.29
CA PRO A 380 39.15 -44.53 -15.59
C PRO A 380 38.53 -43.52 -16.56
N ASP A 381 37.23 -43.24 -16.41
CA ASP A 381 36.43 -42.38 -17.28
C ASP A 381 36.03 -41.06 -16.60
N ASP A 382 36.66 -40.71 -15.47
CA ASP A 382 36.38 -39.44 -14.80
C ASP A 382 36.89 -38.26 -15.63
N ALA A 383 35.95 -37.44 -16.12
CA ALA A 383 36.25 -36.31 -17.00
C ALA A 383 37.13 -35.25 -16.34
N GLN A 384 37.02 -35.05 -15.02
CA GLN A 384 37.80 -34.04 -14.31
C GLN A 384 39.25 -34.50 -14.14
N ALA A 385 39.46 -35.79 -13.87
CA ALA A 385 40.77 -36.41 -13.77
C ALA A 385 41.48 -36.48 -15.13
N LEU A 386 40.77 -36.78 -16.22
CA LEU A 386 41.32 -36.75 -17.58
C LEU A 386 41.72 -35.32 -17.99
N ASP A 387 40.90 -34.31 -17.68
CA ASP A 387 41.21 -32.90 -17.95
C ASP A 387 42.40 -32.40 -17.10
N ALA A 388 42.48 -32.79 -15.82
CA ALA A 388 43.62 -32.50 -14.96
C ALA A 388 44.91 -33.13 -15.50
N LEU A 389 44.87 -34.41 -15.89
CA LEU A 389 46.00 -35.09 -16.53
C LEU A 389 46.42 -34.39 -17.81
N ALA A 390 45.49 -34.01 -18.68
CA ALA A 390 45.77 -33.27 -19.90
C ALA A 390 46.47 -31.93 -19.62
N ARG A 391 45.90 -31.10 -18.73
CA ARG A 391 46.47 -29.79 -18.35
C ARG A 391 47.88 -29.91 -17.78
N TYR A 392 48.10 -30.84 -16.85
CA TYR A 392 49.42 -30.97 -16.22
C TYR A 392 50.44 -31.61 -17.18
N SER A 393 50.00 -32.49 -18.09
CA SER A 393 50.85 -33.04 -19.16
C SER A 393 51.26 -31.97 -20.19
N GLU A 394 50.35 -31.05 -20.54
CA GLU A 394 50.66 -29.87 -21.37
C GLU A 394 51.71 -28.98 -20.71
N LYS A 395 51.55 -28.66 -19.41
CA LYS A 395 52.52 -27.86 -18.65
C LYS A 395 53.90 -28.53 -18.58
N CYS A 396 53.96 -29.86 -18.58
CA CYS A 396 55.19 -30.64 -18.64
C CYS A 396 55.73 -30.89 -20.06
N GLY A 397 55.05 -30.42 -21.12
CA GLY A 397 55.47 -30.58 -22.52
C GLY A 397 55.25 -31.97 -23.13
N ASP A 398 54.48 -32.84 -22.48
CA ASP A 398 54.17 -34.19 -22.98
C ASP A 398 52.90 -34.15 -23.84
N HIS A 399 53.08 -33.75 -25.11
CA HIS A 399 51.98 -33.54 -26.05
C HIS A 399 51.21 -34.83 -26.38
N ASP A 400 51.85 -36.00 -26.39
CA ASP A 400 51.17 -37.26 -26.71
C ASP A 400 50.23 -37.69 -25.57
N ARG A 401 50.69 -37.59 -24.32
CA ARG A 401 49.82 -37.84 -23.17
C ARG A 401 48.72 -36.81 -23.04
N ALA A 402 49.00 -35.55 -23.34
CA ALA A 402 48.00 -34.50 -23.38
C ALA A 402 46.89 -34.78 -24.41
N LEU A 403 47.25 -35.11 -25.66
CA LEU A 403 46.28 -35.41 -26.71
C LEU A 403 45.45 -36.66 -26.42
N ASP A 404 46.06 -37.72 -25.87
CA ASP A 404 45.32 -38.93 -25.46
C ASP A 404 44.34 -38.63 -24.31
N ALA A 405 44.79 -37.89 -23.30
CA ALA A 405 43.94 -37.46 -22.19
C ALA A 405 42.81 -36.53 -22.65
N LEU A 406 43.07 -35.60 -23.57
CA LEU A 406 42.05 -34.73 -24.18
C LEU A 406 41.04 -35.53 -25.01
N ASP A 407 41.47 -36.52 -25.79
CA ASP A 407 40.56 -37.36 -26.58
C ASP A 407 39.63 -38.17 -25.69
N ARG A 408 40.18 -38.82 -24.67
CA ARG A 408 39.40 -39.55 -23.68
C ARG A 408 38.45 -38.60 -22.93
N CYS A 409 38.93 -37.42 -22.54
CA CYS A 409 38.13 -36.40 -21.86
C CYS A 409 36.94 -35.94 -22.71
N ARG A 410 37.14 -35.72 -24.02
CA ARG A 410 36.07 -35.35 -24.95
C ARG A 410 34.99 -36.42 -25.05
N ARG A 411 35.36 -37.71 -25.08
CA ARG A 411 34.40 -38.83 -25.20
C ARG A 411 33.48 -38.94 -23.99
N VAL A 412 33.98 -38.59 -22.80
CA VAL A 412 33.21 -38.64 -21.55
C VAL A 412 32.50 -37.32 -21.22
N THR A 413 32.78 -36.24 -21.96
CA THR A 413 32.18 -34.91 -21.73
C THR A 413 30.93 -34.71 -22.61
N PRO A 414 29.71 -34.70 -22.05
CA PRO A 414 28.48 -34.52 -22.84
C PRO A 414 28.23 -33.06 -23.25
N ARG A 415 28.79 -32.08 -22.52
CA ARG A 415 28.58 -30.66 -22.80
C ARG A 415 29.40 -30.21 -24.01
N LEU A 416 28.70 -29.72 -25.05
CA LEU A 416 29.30 -29.33 -26.32
C LEU A 416 30.29 -28.15 -26.19
N SER A 417 29.94 -27.09 -25.45
CA SER A 417 30.85 -25.95 -25.24
C SER A 417 32.18 -26.32 -24.61
N ARG A 418 32.17 -27.24 -23.63
CA ARG A 418 33.40 -27.77 -23.03
C ARG A 418 34.16 -28.68 -23.98
N ARG A 419 33.49 -29.43 -24.86
CA ARG A 419 34.17 -30.19 -25.91
C ARG A 419 34.82 -29.28 -26.95
N ALA A 420 34.16 -28.18 -27.32
CA ALA A 420 34.72 -27.20 -28.25
C ALA A 420 36.02 -26.58 -27.71
N SER A 421 36.09 -26.25 -26.41
CA SER A 421 37.34 -25.76 -25.81
C SER A 421 38.44 -26.81 -25.75
N LEU A 422 38.09 -28.10 -25.57
CA LEU A 422 39.05 -29.21 -25.69
C LEU A 422 39.52 -29.42 -27.14
N TRP A 423 38.66 -29.19 -28.13
CA TRP A 423 39.04 -29.17 -29.54
C TRP A 423 39.97 -28.01 -29.86
N MET A 424 39.77 -26.82 -29.28
CA MET A 424 40.72 -25.70 -29.43
C MET A 424 42.09 -26.02 -28.87
N ARG A 425 42.16 -26.54 -27.64
CA ARG A 425 43.45 -26.99 -27.04
C ARG A 425 44.13 -28.06 -27.90
N THR A 426 43.35 -28.91 -28.55
CA THR A 426 43.87 -29.90 -29.52
C THR A 426 44.39 -29.23 -30.79
N ALA A 427 43.66 -28.27 -31.34
CA ALA A 427 44.10 -27.49 -32.48
C ALA A 427 45.40 -26.74 -32.16
N ASP A 428 45.55 -26.18 -30.95
CA ASP A 428 46.78 -25.49 -30.53
C ASP A 428 47.97 -26.45 -30.41
N ILE A 429 47.77 -27.64 -29.82
CA ILE A 429 48.83 -28.67 -29.76
C ILE A 429 49.21 -29.16 -31.16
N LEU A 430 48.23 -29.35 -32.06
CA LEU A 430 48.48 -29.80 -33.44
C LEU A 430 49.15 -28.71 -34.29
N SER A 431 48.77 -27.45 -34.08
CA SER A 431 49.40 -26.28 -34.69
C SER A 431 50.86 -26.15 -34.25
N ALA A 432 51.13 -26.31 -32.95
CA ALA A 432 52.50 -26.34 -32.41
C ALA A 432 53.34 -27.52 -32.96
N ARG A 433 52.69 -28.61 -33.38
CA ARG A 433 53.31 -29.75 -34.06
C ARG A 433 53.45 -29.57 -35.58
N GLY A 434 52.77 -28.60 -36.18
CA GLY A 434 52.75 -28.36 -37.62
C GLY A 434 51.79 -29.29 -38.42
N ASP A 435 50.82 -29.92 -37.78
CA ASP A 435 49.81 -30.75 -38.45
C ASP A 435 48.60 -29.92 -38.88
N CYS A 436 48.68 -29.31 -40.07
CA CYS A 436 47.62 -28.44 -40.60
C CYS A 436 46.30 -29.17 -40.86
N ALA A 437 46.34 -30.45 -41.27
CA ALA A 437 45.13 -31.21 -41.57
C ALA A 437 44.39 -31.56 -40.27
N GLY A 438 45.14 -32.02 -39.26
CA GLY A 438 44.62 -32.26 -37.92
C GLY A 438 44.10 -30.99 -37.25
N GLU A 439 44.80 -29.85 -37.42
CA GLU A 439 44.35 -28.54 -36.93
C GLU A 439 43.01 -28.13 -37.55
N GLN A 440 42.87 -28.19 -38.88
CA GLN A 440 41.61 -27.85 -39.54
C GLN A 440 40.45 -28.74 -39.10
N ASP A 441 40.69 -30.04 -38.97
CA ASP A 441 39.66 -30.97 -38.51
C ASP A 441 39.26 -30.66 -37.06
N ALA A 442 40.22 -30.38 -36.18
CA ALA A 442 39.96 -29.95 -34.80
C ALA A 442 39.15 -28.64 -34.76
N LEU A 443 39.49 -27.63 -35.56
CA LEU A 443 38.78 -26.35 -35.65
C LEU A 443 37.35 -26.50 -36.21
N ARG A 444 37.14 -27.39 -37.18
CA ARG A 444 35.78 -27.72 -37.68
C ARG A 444 34.94 -28.42 -36.63
N GLN A 445 35.53 -29.29 -35.82
CA GLN A 445 34.80 -29.90 -34.71
C GLN A 445 34.55 -28.89 -33.58
N ALA A 446 35.50 -27.97 -33.32
CA ALA A 446 35.33 -26.90 -32.36
C ALA A 446 34.15 -25.99 -32.72
N THR A 447 34.07 -25.53 -33.97
CA THR A 447 32.94 -24.69 -34.45
C THR A 447 31.60 -25.43 -34.55
N ARG A 448 31.61 -26.75 -34.73
CA ARG A 448 30.39 -27.58 -34.66
C ARG A 448 29.87 -27.72 -33.23
N ASP A 449 30.77 -27.93 -32.29
CA ASP A 449 30.44 -28.09 -30.87
C ASP A 449 30.10 -26.72 -30.23
N ASP A 450 30.74 -25.63 -30.67
CA ASP A 450 30.45 -24.24 -30.28
C ASP A 450 30.59 -23.26 -31.47
N PRO A 451 29.47 -22.81 -32.06
CA PRO A 451 29.46 -21.84 -33.15
C PRO A 451 29.92 -20.42 -32.76
N HIS A 452 30.00 -20.09 -31.47
CA HIS A 452 30.35 -18.73 -31.01
C HIS A 452 31.86 -18.51 -30.83
N LEU A 453 32.66 -19.45 -31.31
CA LEU A 453 34.10 -19.46 -31.11
C LEU A 453 34.83 -18.70 -32.22
N ARG A 454 34.92 -17.37 -32.06
CA ARG A 454 35.52 -16.45 -33.04
C ARG A 454 36.87 -16.90 -33.58
N GLU A 455 37.78 -17.28 -32.70
CA GLU A 455 39.15 -17.64 -33.08
C GLU A 455 39.18 -18.83 -34.04
N ALA A 456 38.28 -19.80 -33.86
CA ALA A 456 38.16 -20.94 -34.76
C ALA A 456 37.62 -20.50 -36.13
N HIS A 457 36.67 -19.55 -36.18
CA HIS A 457 36.19 -18.97 -37.43
C HIS A 457 37.28 -18.19 -38.18
N ASP A 458 38.10 -17.40 -37.47
CA ASP A 458 39.23 -16.67 -38.07
C ASP A 458 40.26 -17.62 -38.71
N ARG A 459 40.67 -18.66 -37.99
CA ARG A 459 41.63 -19.65 -38.50
C ARG A 459 41.04 -20.47 -39.67
N LEU A 460 39.74 -20.82 -39.60
CA LEU A 460 39.05 -21.50 -40.71
C LEU A 460 38.90 -20.60 -41.95
N ALA A 461 38.60 -19.31 -41.79
CA ALA A 461 38.53 -18.36 -42.89
C ALA A 461 39.86 -18.26 -43.65
N ALA A 462 40.98 -18.19 -42.92
CA ALA A 462 42.32 -18.16 -43.51
C ALA A 462 42.62 -19.43 -44.32
N HIS A 463 42.27 -20.60 -43.80
CA HIS A 463 42.40 -21.87 -44.53
C HIS A 463 41.49 -21.95 -45.76
N ARG A 464 40.22 -21.54 -45.65
CA ARG A 464 39.28 -21.54 -46.79
C ARG A 464 39.75 -20.63 -47.92
N ARG A 465 40.32 -19.48 -47.56
CA ARG A 465 40.91 -18.56 -48.53
C ARG A 465 42.14 -19.15 -49.22
N SER A 466 43.02 -19.85 -48.49
CA SER A 466 44.16 -20.55 -49.13
C SER A 466 43.70 -21.69 -50.04
N ASP A 467 42.56 -22.30 -49.76
CA ASP A 467 41.97 -23.39 -50.55
C ASP A 467 41.17 -22.88 -51.78
N GLY A 468 40.98 -21.57 -51.93
CA GLY A 468 40.23 -20.95 -53.02
C GLY A 468 38.70 -20.93 -52.86
N ASP A 469 38.19 -21.24 -51.67
CA ASP A 469 36.75 -21.23 -51.34
C ASP A 469 36.34 -19.84 -50.79
N ALA A 470 36.10 -18.90 -51.70
CA ALA A 470 35.77 -17.50 -51.38
C ALA A 470 34.47 -17.37 -50.57
N GLU A 471 33.45 -18.14 -50.91
CA GLU A 471 32.16 -18.17 -50.19
C GLU A 471 32.31 -18.78 -48.79
N GLY A 472 33.12 -19.83 -48.64
CA GLY A 472 33.48 -20.39 -47.33
C GLY A 472 34.26 -19.41 -46.47
N ALA A 473 35.23 -18.71 -47.05
CA ALA A 473 36.00 -17.68 -46.37
C ALA A 473 35.12 -16.51 -45.92
N ALA A 474 34.25 -15.99 -46.80
CA ALA A 474 33.31 -14.92 -46.46
C ALA A 474 32.36 -15.31 -45.32
N ARG A 475 31.81 -16.54 -45.34
CA ARG A 475 30.95 -17.03 -44.24
C ARG A 475 31.66 -17.09 -42.90
N HIS A 476 32.91 -17.58 -42.87
CA HIS A 476 33.66 -17.64 -41.62
C HIS A 476 34.12 -16.24 -41.15
N LEU A 477 34.47 -15.32 -42.07
CA LEU A 477 34.79 -13.93 -41.74
C LEU A 477 33.59 -13.15 -41.22
N ALA A 478 32.40 -13.35 -41.79
CA ALA A 478 31.15 -12.75 -41.30
C ALA A 478 30.84 -13.25 -39.87
N ALA A 479 30.88 -14.56 -39.66
CA ALA A 479 30.70 -15.15 -38.34
C ALA A 479 31.76 -14.63 -37.33
N ALA A 480 33.02 -14.48 -37.74
CA ALA A 480 34.04 -13.90 -36.88
C ALA A 480 33.80 -12.42 -36.59
N ALA A 481 33.34 -11.64 -37.57
CA ALA A 481 33.00 -10.23 -37.39
C ALA A 481 31.82 -10.06 -36.40
N ASP A 482 30.79 -10.90 -36.50
CA ASP A 482 29.63 -10.92 -35.59
C ASP A 482 30.00 -11.23 -34.13
N LEU A 483 31.08 -11.98 -33.94
CA LEU A 483 31.63 -12.33 -32.62
C LEU A 483 32.71 -11.35 -32.14
N SER A 484 32.99 -10.28 -32.90
CA SER A 484 34.03 -9.27 -32.60
C SER A 484 33.42 -7.92 -32.23
N GLU A 485 34.17 -7.11 -31.48
CA GLU A 485 33.84 -5.71 -31.21
C GLU A 485 35.01 -4.77 -31.54
N GLY A 486 34.72 -3.48 -31.75
CA GLY A 486 35.77 -2.45 -31.89
C GLY A 486 36.69 -2.65 -33.11
N ILE A 487 37.99 -2.45 -32.90
CA ILE A 487 39.01 -2.49 -33.97
C ILE A 487 39.11 -3.88 -34.62
N GLU A 488 38.89 -4.95 -33.84
CA GLU A 488 38.94 -6.32 -34.35
C GLU A 488 37.79 -6.57 -35.34
N ARG A 489 36.57 -6.13 -35.01
CA ARG A 489 35.43 -6.17 -35.92
C ARG A 489 35.69 -5.37 -37.19
N ALA A 490 36.25 -4.17 -37.06
CA ALA A 490 36.61 -3.33 -38.21
C ALA A 490 37.55 -4.03 -39.18
N THR A 491 38.54 -4.76 -38.63
CA THR A 491 39.53 -5.49 -39.42
C THR A 491 38.88 -6.66 -40.15
N ARG A 492 38.01 -7.43 -39.47
CA ARG A 492 37.29 -8.56 -40.08
C ARG A 492 36.27 -8.13 -41.13
N LEU A 493 35.57 -7.03 -40.90
CA LEU A 493 34.67 -6.45 -41.90
C LEU A 493 35.44 -5.93 -43.13
N ALA A 494 36.62 -5.36 -42.95
CA ALA A 494 37.48 -4.94 -44.07
C ALA A 494 38.06 -6.13 -44.85
N ASP A 495 38.36 -7.24 -44.18
CA ASP A 495 38.78 -8.51 -44.79
C ASP A 495 37.61 -9.17 -45.53
N LEU A 496 36.42 -9.21 -44.94
CA LEU A 496 35.18 -9.69 -45.54
C LEU A 496 34.86 -8.90 -46.81
N ALA A 497 34.82 -7.57 -46.71
CA ALA A 497 34.52 -6.71 -47.85
C ALA A 497 35.57 -6.79 -48.97
N ALA A 498 36.82 -7.15 -48.65
CA ALA A 498 37.82 -7.44 -49.67
C ALA A 498 37.46 -8.68 -50.50
N VAL A 499 36.95 -9.72 -49.84
CA VAL A 499 36.45 -10.94 -50.50
C VAL A 499 35.16 -10.64 -51.28
N GLU A 500 34.25 -9.87 -50.70
CA GLU A 500 32.97 -9.50 -51.34
C GLU A 500 33.16 -8.66 -52.61
N LEU A 501 34.00 -7.64 -52.56
CA LEU A 501 34.22 -6.74 -53.70
C LEU A 501 35.07 -7.40 -54.79
N GLY A 502 36.07 -8.20 -54.41
CA GLY A 502 37.03 -8.80 -55.35
C GLY A 502 36.60 -10.16 -55.91
N GLU A 503 36.32 -11.12 -55.02
CA GLU A 503 36.09 -12.51 -55.40
C GLU A 503 34.59 -12.80 -55.64
N LEU A 504 33.68 -12.05 -55.02
CA LEU A 504 32.21 -12.26 -55.12
C LEU A 504 31.44 -11.18 -55.90
N SER A 505 32.05 -10.04 -56.23
CA SER A 505 31.42 -8.91 -56.93
C SER A 505 30.15 -8.34 -56.25
N LEU A 506 30.08 -8.35 -54.92
CA LEU A 506 28.95 -7.86 -54.11
C LEU A 506 29.21 -6.44 -53.59
N ALA A 507 29.02 -5.44 -54.45
CA ALA A 507 29.36 -4.04 -54.15
C ALA A 507 28.54 -3.41 -53.01
N GLU A 508 27.25 -3.73 -52.90
CA GLU A 508 26.39 -3.19 -51.83
C GLU A 508 26.78 -3.71 -50.45
N ALA A 509 26.96 -5.04 -50.31
CA ALA A 509 27.40 -5.66 -49.07
C ALA A 509 28.80 -5.17 -48.65
N ALA A 510 29.73 -5.11 -49.61
CA ALA A 510 31.08 -4.59 -49.35
C ALA A 510 31.06 -3.12 -48.90
N ALA A 511 30.18 -2.29 -49.47
CA ALA A 511 30.04 -0.88 -49.09
C ALA A 511 29.53 -0.73 -47.64
N GLU A 512 28.58 -1.57 -47.23
CA GLU A 512 28.02 -1.56 -45.88
C GLU A 512 29.07 -2.03 -44.85
N HIS A 513 29.74 -3.14 -45.11
CA HIS A 513 30.80 -3.65 -44.23
C HIS A 513 32.01 -2.70 -44.14
N LEU A 514 32.43 -2.07 -45.24
CA LEU A 514 33.51 -1.07 -45.22
C LEU A 514 33.10 0.22 -44.52
N ALA A 515 31.85 0.67 -44.69
CA ALA A 515 31.35 1.85 -43.98
C ALA A 515 31.35 1.61 -42.47
N GLU A 516 30.88 0.45 -42.02
CA GLU A 516 30.95 0.04 -40.63
C GLU A 516 32.40 -0.04 -40.14
N ALA A 517 33.30 -0.68 -40.90
CA ALA A 517 34.72 -0.72 -40.57
C ALA A 517 35.34 0.69 -40.42
N ALA A 518 34.94 1.64 -41.26
CA ALA A 518 35.42 3.02 -41.21
C ALA A 518 34.89 3.82 -40.02
N THR A 519 33.73 3.45 -39.44
CA THR A 519 33.27 4.05 -38.17
C THR A 519 34.17 3.63 -37.00
N LEU A 520 34.66 2.38 -37.04
CA LEU A 520 35.51 1.80 -36.02
C LEU A 520 37.00 2.22 -36.19
N ARG A 521 37.40 2.60 -37.40
CA ARG A 521 38.74 3.12 -37.75
C ARG A 521 38.64 4.44 -38.55
N PRO A 522 38.29 5.56 -37.89
CA PRO A 522 37.97 6.81 -38.56
C PRO A 522 39.17 7.50 -39.25
N ASP A 523 40.40 7.23 -38.82
CA ASP A 523 41.62 7.91 -39.31
C ASP A 523 42.34 7.17 -40.45
N ASP A 524 41.81 6.02 -40.88
CA ASP A 524 42.43 5.20 -41.92
C ASP A 524 42.04 5.70 -43.34
N LEU A 525 42.92 6.49 -43.95
CA LEU A 525 42.70 7.05 -45.29
C LEU A 525 42.60 5.98 -46.40
N ILE A 526 43.25 4.83 -46.22
CA ILE A 526 43.19 3.73 -47.19
C ILE A 526 41.81 3.07 -47.11
N LEU A 527 41.31 2.85 -45.89
CA LEU A 527 39.94 2.39 -45.67
C LEU A 527 38.92 3.39 -46.22
N ALA A 528 39.16 4.70 -46.04
CA ALA A 528 38.33 5.75 -46.60
C ALA A 528 38.26 5.72 -48.13
N GLU A 529 39.39 5.53 -48.85
CA GLU A 529 39.38 5.37 -50.31
C GLU A 529 38.60 4.11 -50.75
N ARG A 530 38.74 3.00 -50.02
CA ARG A 530 37.99 1.75 -50.30
C ARG A 530 36.49 1.92 -50.11
N VAL A 531 36.07 2.64 -49.06
CA VAL A 531 34.66 2.97 -48.81
C VAL A 531 34.08 3.81 -49.95
N VAL A 532 34.78 4.87 -50.37
CA VAL A 532 34.33 5.72 -51.49
C VAL A 532 34.16 4.91 -52.76
N CYS A 533 35.12 4.03 -53.08
CA CYS A 533 35.00 3.17 -54.26
C CYS A 533 33.75 2.27 -54.19
N ALA A 534 33.59 1.55 -53.08
CA ALA A 534 32.48 0.62 -52.90
C ALA A 534 31.11 1.34 -52.94
N GLN A 535 30.99 2.52 -52.32
CA GLN A 535 29.73 3.28 -52.30
C GLN A 535 29.34 3.86 -53.66
N PHE A 536 30.30 4.24 -54.50
CA PHE A 536 30.01 4.67 -55.87
C PHE A 536 29.60 3.49 -56.76
N GLU A 537 30.23 2.31 -56.59
CA GLU A 537 29.83 1.09 -57.30
C GLU A 537 28.44 0.59 -56.85
N ALA A 538 28.10 0.79 -55.58
CA ALA A 538 26.79 0.53 -55.00
C ALA A 538 25.72 1.60 -55.34
N GLY A 539 26.07 2.65 -56.11
CA GLY A 539 25.13 3.70 -56.50
C GLY A 539 24.67 4.65 -55.39
N ARG A 540 25.39 4.72 -54.25
CA ARG A 540 25.10 5.56 -53.07
C ARG A 540 26.17 6.64 -52.84
N PRO A 541 26.33 7.64 -53.74
CA PRO A 541 27.39 8.64 -53.63
C PRO A 541 27.26 9.59 -52.42
N GLU A 542 26.06 9.80 -51.88
CA GLU A 542 25.81 10.59 -50.68
C GLU A 542 26.47 10.00 -49.43
N ALA A 543 26.55 8.68 -49.34
CA ALA A 543 27.15 7.97 -48.22
C ALA A 543 28.69 8.15 -48.17
N ALA A 544 29.29 8.58 -49.28
CA ALA A 544 30.74 8.76 -49.43
C ALA A 544 31.26 10.13 -48.97
N ARG A 545 30.38 11.06 -48.59
CA ARG A 545 30.79 12.43 -48.21
C ARG A 545 31.82 12.48 -47.08
N PRO A 546 31.63 11.79 -45.92
CA PRO A 546 32.57 11.92 -44.81
C PRO A 546 34.01 11.51 -45.19
N GLN A 547 34.12 10.48 -46.02
CA GLN A 547 35.37 9.93 -46.50
C GLN A 547 35.95 10.82 -47.61
N LEU A 548 35.13 11.29 -48.55
CA LEU A 548 35.55 12.21 -49.60
C LEU A 548 36.08 13.54 -49.04
N VAL A 549 35.45 14.11 -48.01
CA VAL A 549 35.94 15.34 -47.36
C VAL A 549 37.36 15.13 -46.83
N LYS A 550 37.60 14.07 -46.06
CA LYS A 550 38.93 13.71 -45.54
C LYS A 550 39.96 13.50 -46.65
N LEU A 551 39.56 12.83 -47.73
CA LEU A 551 40.45 12.61 -48.89
C LEU A 551 40.76 13.91 -49.62
N THR A 552 39.80 14.82 -49.75
CA THR A 552 40.02 16.14 -50.37
C THR A 552 40.89 17.06 -49.51
N GLU A 553 40.79 16.99 -48.18
CA GLU A 553 41.70 17.69 -47.25
C GLU A 553 43.15 17.22 -47.42
N ALA A 554 43.37 15.91 -47.62
CA ALA A 554 44.69 15.35 -47.87
C ALA A 554 45.27 15.76 -49.24
N VAL A 555 44.42 16.02 -50.25
CA VAL A 555 44.85 16.46 -51.59
C VAL A 555 45.11 17.97 -51.66
N GLY A 556 44.37 18.78 -50.90
CA GLY A 556 44.53 20.23 -50.84
C GLY A 556 44.32 20.93 -52.18
N ASP A 557 45.14 21.95 -52.48
CA ASP A 557 45.00 22.84 -53.65
C ASP A 557 45.67 22.31 -54.95
N ARG A 558 46.05 21.04 -55.01
CA ARG A 558 46.76 20.48 -56.16
C ARG A 558 45.85 20.45 -57.40
N ARG A 559 46.40 20.82 -58.57
CA ARG A 559 45.72 20.69 -59.87
C ARG A 559 46.07 19.37 -60.55
N GLY A 560 45.12 18.81 -61.30
CA GLY A 560 45.30 17.58 -62.06
C GLY A 560 44.12 16.63 -61.93
N GLU A 561 44.19 15.51 -62.64
CA GLU A 561 43.08 14.57 -62.79
C GLU A 561 42.60 13.96 -61.46
N ARG A 562 43.52 13.57 -60.56
CA ARG A 562 43.15 13.01 -59.24
C ARG A 562 42.38 14.02 -58.39
N ALA A 563 42.79 15.29 -58.41
CA ALA A 563 42.11 16.35 -57.68
C ALA A 563 40.75 16.66 -58.31
N TRP A 564 40.68 16.81 -59.64
CA TRP A 564 39.41 16.97 -60.35
C TRP A 564 38.45 15.82 -60.05
N LYS A 565 38.92 14.57 -60.06
CA LYS A 565 38.09 13.39 -59.81
C LYS A 565 37.49 13.39 -58.40
N LEU A 566 38.32 13.63 -57.37
CA LEU A 566 37.86 13.70 -55.98
C LEU A 566 36.93 14.88 -55.72
N TRP A 567 37.25 16.08 -56.23
CA TRP A 567 36.38 17.25 -56.13
C TRP A 567 35.07 17.09 -56.90
N SER A 568 35.08 16.40 -58.04
CA SER A 568 33.86 16.08 -58.81
C SER A 568 33.01 15.01 -58.15
N GLN A 569 33.63 13.99 -57.54
CA GLN A 569 32.94 12.99 -56.74
C GLN A 569 32.34 13.60 -55.48
N LEU A 570 33.07 14.51 -54.81
CA LEU A 570 32.57 15.27 -53.67
C LEU A 570 31.42 16.20 -54.08
N ALA A 571 31.50 16.87 -55.24
CA ALA A 571 30.39 17.66 -55.77
C ALA A 571 29.15 16.79 -56.02
N ARG A 572 29.30 15.61 -56.65
CA ARG A 572 28.19 14.67 -56.87
C ARG A 572 27.60 14.14 -55.56
N ALA A 573 28.45 13.89 -54.57
CA ALA A 573 28.03 13.48 -53.25
C ALA A 573 27.25 14.61 -52.55
N HIS A 574 27.73 15.87 -52.61
CA HIS A 574 27.00 17.04 -52.10
C HIS A 574 25.68 17.26 -52.82
N ARG A 575 25.62 17.06 -54.15
CA ARG A 575 24.38 17.11 -54.91
C ARG A 575 23.37 16.05 -54.45
N ALA A 576 23.80 14.79 -54.32
CA ALA A 576 22.94 13.67 -53.99
C ALA A 576 22.23 13.82 -52.63
N ALA A 577 22.85 14.53 -51.68
CA ALA A 577 22.20 14.85 -50.41
C ALA A 577 21.91 16.36 -50.22
N GLY A 578 21.78 17.12 -51.30
CA GLY A 578 21.16 18.46 -51.28
C GLY A 578 21.99 19.62 -50.72
N ASP A 579 23.31 19.50 -50.55
CA ASP A 579 24.16 20.56 -49.97
C ASP A 579 24.66 21.55 -51.03
N SER A 580 23.81 22.50 -51.44
CA SER A 580 24.11 23.39 -52.58
C SER A 580 25.36 24.26 -52.42
N TRP A 581 25.67 24.77 -51.21
CA TRP A 581 26.87 25.60 -51.00
C TRP A 581 28.17 24.79 -51.05
N GLN A 582 28.16 23.56 -50.52
CA GLN A 582 29.33 22.69 -50.54
C GLN A 582 29.53 22.04 -51.90
N GLU A 583 28.43 21.75 -52.61
CA GLU A 583 28.46 21.43 -54.04
C GLU A 583 29.13 22.57 -54.82
N LEU A 584 28.79 23.83 -54.55
CA LEU A 584 29.37 24.99 -55.23
C LEU A 584 30.87 25.12 -54.97
N ALA A 585 31.28 24.97 -53.72
CA ALA A 585 32.70 24.97 -53.35
C ALA A 585 33.46 23.84 -54.07
N ALA A 586 32.92 22.62 -54.05
CA ALA A 586 33.52 21.45 -54.69
C ALA A 586 33.56 21.59 -56.23
N LEU A 587 32.49 22.08 -56.87
CA LEU A 587 32.45 22.33 -58.31
C LEU A 587 33.38 23.47 -58.73
N ARG A 588 33.54 24.53 -57.93
CA ARG A 588 34.54 25.57 -58.18
C ARG A 588 35.95 25.00 -58.11
N ARG A 589 36.27 24.18 -57.10
CA ARG A 589 37.56 23.48 -57.00
C ARG A 589 37.78 22.49 -58.15
N ALA A 590 36.72 21.79 -58.58
CA ALA A 590 36.77 20.91 -59.76
C ALA A 590 37.00 21.71 -61.06
N PHE A 591 36.35 22.86 -61.21
CA PHE A 591 36.52 23.77 -62.34
C PHE A 591 37.93 24.39 -62.34
N ASP A 592 38.45 24.81 -61.18
CA ASP A 592 39.82 25.32 -61.04
C ASP A 592 40.88 24.25 -61.29
N ALA A 593 40.54 22.98 -61.07
CA ALA A 593 41.37 21.83 -61.39
C ALA A 593 41.42 21.56 -62.91
N ASP A 594 40.29 21.67 -63.62
CA ASP A 594 40.20 21.60 -65.10
C ASP A 594 39.02 22.40 -65.71
N PRO A 595 39.27 23.63 -66.21
CA PRO A 595 38.23 24.50 -66.80
C PRO A 595 37.75 24.15 -68.21
N ARG A 596 38.33 23.13 -68.87
CA ARG A 596 38.02 22.79 -70.27
C ARG A 596 36.89 21.78 -70.41
N ARG A 597 36.38 21.26 -69.29
CA ARG A 597 35.33 20.26 -69.25
C ARG A 597 33.95 20.93 -69.29
N PRO A 598 33.15 20.75 -70.35
CA PRO A 598 31.81 21.32 -70.43
C PRO A 598 30.89 20.77 -69.33
N GLU A 599 31.13 19.54 -68.86
CA GLU A 599 30.33 18.89 -67.80
C GLU A 599 30.42 19.65 -66.47
N THR A 600 31.63 20.03 -66.07
CA THR A 600 31.85 20.84 -64.86
C THR A 600 31.30 22.25 -65.03
N THR A 601 31.38 22.81 -66.25
CA THR A 601 30.92 24.18 -66.55
C THR A 601 29.40 24.28 -66.52
N VAL A 602 28.69 23.31 -67.11
CA VAL A 602 27.22 23.21 -67.05
C VAL A 602 26.76 22.92 -65.62
N ALA A 603 27.40 21.98 -64.91
CA ALA A 603 27.05 21.68 -63.53
C ALA A 603 27.21 22.89 -62.60
N LEU A 604 28.23 23.71 -62.84
CA LEU A 604 28.45 24.96 -62.11
C LEU A 604 27.41 26.03 -62.49
N ALA A 605 27.05 26.14 -63.78
CA ALA A 605 26.01 27.07 -64.25
C ALA A 605 24.61 26.71 -63.71
N ASP A 606 24.26 25.41 -63.71
CA ASP A 606 23.04 24.85 -63.12
C ASP A 606 22.93 25.24 -61.65
N LEU A 607 24.05 25.14 -60.92
CA LEU A 607 24.08 25.47 -59.50
C LEU A 607 23.97 26.98 -59.23
N TYR A 608 24.63 27.83 -60.02
CA TYR A 608 24.44 29.29 -59.90
C TYR A 608 23.00 29.71 -60.22
N SER A 609 22.40 29.06 -61.22
CA SER A 609 21.01 29.30 -61.57
C SER A 609 20.08 28.85 -60.44
N ALA A 610 20.35 27.71 -59.80
CA ALA A 610 19.59 27.25 -58.64
C ALA A 610 19.81 28.13 -57.40
N SER A 611 20.98 28.77 -57.26
CA SER A 611 21.30 29.67 -56.14
C SER A 611 20.77 31.10 -56.32
N GLY A 612 20.04 31.38 -57.41
CA GLY A 612 19.54 32.71 -57.71
C GLY A 612 20.59 33.67 -58.30
N ASP A 613 21.84 33.23 -58.46
CA ASP A 613 22.91 34.03 -59.08
C ASP A 613 22.85 33.87 -60.60
N HIS A 614 21.77 34.39 -61.16
CA HIS A 614 21.51 34.31 -62.58
C HIS A 614 22.46 35.19 -63.41
N GLU A 615 23.10 36.18 -62.78
CA GLU A 615 24.13 37.03 -63.39
C GLU A 615 25.37 36.21 -63.75
N SER A 616 25.81 35.34 -62.84
CA SER A 616 26.95 34.44 -63.06
C SER A 616 26.59 33.20 -63.87
N ALA A 617 25.36 32.69 -63.75
CA ALA A 617 24.90 31.49 -64.46
C ALA A 617 24.80 31.70 -65.98
N ALA A 618 24.20 32.82 -66.42
CA ALA A 618 23.96 33.11 -67.83
C ALA A 618 25.22 33.06 -68.71
N PRO A 619 26.35 33.73 -68.38
CA PRO A 619 27.57 33.65 -69.20
C PRO A 619 28.21 32.25 -69.19
N LEU A 620 28.03 31.45 -68.13
CA LEU A 620 28.52 30.07 -68.07
C LEU A 620 27.70 29.14 -68.97
N TYR A 621 26.37 29.31 -69.03
CA TYR A 621 25.54 28.61 -70.01
C TYR A 621 25.86 29.05 -71.44
N GLU A 622 26.04 30.33 -71.69
CA GLU A 622 26.46 30.86 -73.00
C GLU A 622 27.83 30.29 -73.43
N ARG A 623 28.76 30.14 -72.48
CA ARG A 623 30.07 29.53 -72.70
C ARG A 623 29.97 28.03 -72.97
N ALA A 624 29.17 27.31 -72.19
CA ALA A 624 28.92 25.89 -72.42
C ALA A 624 28.23 25.65 -73.78
N TRP A 625 27.27 26.50 -74.15
CA TRP A 625 26.58 26.49 -75.44
C TRP A 625 27.55 26.69 -76.62
N ALA A 626 28.59 27.51 -76.42
CA ALA A 626 29.63 27.74 -77.42
C ALA A 626 30.64 26.57 -77.53
N GLN A 627 30.78 25.75 -76.48
CA GLN A 627 31.70 24.60 -76.44
C GLN A 627 31.07 23.30 -76.96
N VAL A 628 29.76 23.27 -77.18
CA VAL A 628 29.01 22.07 -77.60
C VAL A 628 28.37 22.28 -78.98
N GLU A 629 28.46 21.25 -79.83
CA GLU A 629 27.78 21.19 -81.14
C GLU A 629 26.65 20.15 -81.11
N GLY A 630 25.50 20.45 -81.74
CA GLY A 630 24.35 19.55 -81.77
C GLY A 630 23.55 19.50 -80.46
N SER A 631 22.93 18.37 -80.12
CA SER A 631 22.28 18.20 -78.81
C SER A 631 23.35 18.20 -77.70
N PRO A 632 23.21 19.00 -76.61
CA PRO A 632 22.00 19.58 -76.02
C PRO A 632 21.92 21.12 -76.16
N LYS A 633 22.14 21.66 -77.36
CA LYS A 633 22.21 23.12 -77.59
C LYS A 633 20.88 23.88 -77.40
N GLY A 634 19.73 23.26 -77.67
CA GLY A 634 18.40 23.83 -77.41
C GLY A 634 18.09 23.96 -75.91
N GLU A 635 18.43 22.92 -75.14
CA GLU A 635 18.28 22.90 -73.67
C GLU A 635 19.16 23.94 -72.98
N ILE A 636 20.44 24.06 -73.41
CA ILE A 636 21.33 25.08 -72.85
C ILE A 636 20.83 26.49 -73.19
N ALA A 637 20.23 26.70 -74.38
CA ALA A 637 19.64 27.99 -74.76
C ALA A 637 18.40 28.35 -73.92
N LEU A 638 17.57 27.37 -73.58
CA LEU A 638 16.43 27.54 -72.68
C LEU A 638 16.88 27.88 -71.24
N LYS A 639 17.91 27.18 -70.73
CA LYS A 639 18.53 27.49 -69.43
C LYS A 639 19.15 28.89 -69.41
N ALA A 640 19.79 29.30 -70.51
CA ALA A 640 20.30 30.67 -70.65
C ALA A 640 19.17 31.71 -70.69
N ALA A 641 18.04 31.41 -71.35
CA ALA A 641 16.86 32.28 -71.39
C ALA A 641 16.26 32.49 -69.99
N ALA A 642 16.06 31.40 -69.25
CA ALA A 642 15.54 31.41 -67.89
C ALA A 642 16.46 32.21 -66.95
N ALA A 643 17.77 31.96 -66.99
CA ALA A 643 18.73 32.72 -66.19
C ALA A 643 18.69 34.23 -66.53
N ARG A 644 18.62 34.61 -67.81
CA ARG A 644 18.52 36.03 -68.18
C ARG A 644 17.20 36.67 -67.71
N GLN A 645 16.11 35.91 -67.68
CA GLN A 645 14.82 36.40 -67.21
C GLN A 645 14.83 36.70 -65.71
N GLU A 646 15.34 35.76 -64.92
CA GLU A 646 15.42 35.92 -63.46
C GLU A 646 16.43 37.00 -63.06
N HIS A 647 17.43 37.28 -63.90
CA HIS A 647 18.33 38.42 -63.72
C HIS A 647 17.66 39.79 -64.03
N GLY A 648 16.46 39.81 -64.60
CA GLY A 648 15.73 41.03 -64.97
C GLY A 648 16.12 41.62 -66.33
N ASP A 649 16.89 40.89 -67.16
CA ASP A 649 17.15 41.26 -68.54
C ASP A 649 16.08 40.66 -69.46
N ASP A 650 14.84 41.13 -69.31
CA ASP A 650 13.66 40.63 -70.03
C ASP A 650 13.82 40.74 -71.56
N VAL A 651 14.67 41.67 -72.03
CA VAL A 651 14.96 41.86 -73.44
C VAL A 651 15.82 40.72 -73.96
N ARG A 652 16.93 40.40 -73.28
CA ARG A 652 17.78 39.26 -73.66
C ARG A 652 17.09 37.92 -73.38
N ALA A 653 16.33 37.81 -72.30
CA ALA A 653 15.51 36.64 -72.02
C ALA A 653 14.56 36.33 -73.19
N ALA A 654 13.81 37.33 -73.66
CA ALA A 654 12.93 37.16 -74.82
C ALA A 654 13.68 36.83 -76.12
N THR A 655 14.95 37.24 -76.28
CA THR A 655 15.78 36.77 -77.41
C THR A 655 16.20 35.31 -77.26
N TRP A 656 16.54 34.87 -76.06
CA TRP A 656 16.94 33.50 -75.80
C TRP A 656 15.77 32.52 -75.80
N TYR A 657 14.57 32.91 -75.31
CA TYR A 657 13.35 32.12 -75.47
C TYR A 657 12.95 31.99 -76.94
N ARG A 658 13.15 33.05 -77.75
CA ARG A 658 12.98 32.93 -79.20
C ARG A 658 14.00 32.01 -79.84
N ARG A 659 15.28 32.04 -79.40
CA ARG A 659 16.30 31.08 -79.87
C ARG A 659 15.98 29.64 -79.46
N ALA A 660 15.37 29.46 -78.28
CA ALA A 660 14.83 28.16 -77.86
C ALA A 660 13.66 27.73 -78.76
N LEU A 661 12.73 28.65 -79.10
CA LEU A 661 11.63 28.38 -80.05
C LEU A 661 12.10 28.19 -81.50
N GLU A 662 13.21 28.81 -81.90
CA GLU A 662 13.84 28.59 -83.21
C GLU A 662 14.47 27.19 -83.30
N ALA A 663 15.02 26.69 -82.18
CA ALA A 663 15.52 25.33 -82.07
C ALA A 663 14.37 24.31 -81.91
N ASP A 664 13.29 24.69 -81.22
CA ASP A 664 12.08 23.89 -80.99
C ASP A 664 10.79 24.75 -80.92
N PRO A 665 10.01 24.87 -82.01
CA PRO A 665 8.79 25.67 -82.06
C PRO A 665 7.64 25.16 -81.17
N GLN A 666 7.73 23.95 -80.65
CA GLN A 666 6.69 23.33 -79.80
C GLN A 666 7.01 23.46 -78.30
N CYS A 667 8.10 24.14 -77.96
CA CYS A 667 8.53 24.32 -76.58
C CYS A 667 7.54 25.19 -75.77
N LEU A 668 6.68 24.54 -74.97
CA LEU A 668 5.71 25.19 -74.08
C LEU A 668 6.38 26.16 -73.09
N ASP A 669 7.53 25.78 -72.51
CA ASP A 669 8.27 26.62 -71.57
C ASP A 669 8.69 27.96 -72.18
N ALA A 670 9.06 27.96 -73.46
CA ALA A 670 9.40 29.18 -74.16
C ALA A 670 8.16 30.00 -74.54
N MET A 671 7.00 29.39 -74.81
CA MET A 671 5.72 30.10 -74.98
C MET A 671 5.27 30.79 -73.68
N ILE A 672 5.37 30.09 -72.54
CA ILE A 672 5.06 30.63 -71.21
C ILE A 672 6.00 31.80 -70.88
N GLY A 673 7.30 31.66 -71.16
CA GLY A 673 8.29 32.73 -70.98
C GLY A 673 7.94 34.00 -71.77
N VAL A 674 7.40 33.85 -72.99
CA VAL A 674 6.93 34.96 -73.83
C VAL A 674 5.63 35.57 -73.30
N ALA A 675 4.65 34.77 -72.88
CA ALA A 675 3.39 35.25 -72.27
C ALA A 675 3.64 36.10 -71.02
N ARG A 676 4.56 35.64 -70.16
CA ARG A 676 5.00 36.38 -68.97
C ARG A 676 5.64 37.72 -69.34
N SER A 677 6.47 37.76 -70.38
CA SER A 677 7.06 39.01 -70.87
C SER A 677 5.99 39.99 -71.36
N HIS A 678 4.91 39.51 -71.99
CA HIS A 678 3.76 40.36 -72.37
C HIS A 678 3.02 40.91 -71.16
N ARG A 679 2.80 40.11 -70.09
CA ARG A 679 2.20 40.59 -68.83
C ARG A 679 3.04 41.71 -68.21
N GLN A 680 4.36 41.54 -68.09
CA GLN A 680 5.28 42.54 -67.51
C GLN A 680 5.28 43.87 -68.28
N ARG A 681 5.05 43.81 -69.60
CA ARG A 681 4.95 45.00 -70.47
C ARG A 681 3.54 45.62 -70.46
N CYS A 682 2.65 45.15 -69.60
CA CYS A 682 1.25 45.56 -69.49
C CYS A 682 0.44 45.34 -70.78
N GLU A 683 0.86 44.39 -71.62
CA GLU A 683 0.13 44.03 -72.84
C GLU A 683 -0.97 43.00 -72.51
N TRP A 684 -1.86 43.34 -71.58
CA TRP A 684 -2.83 42.42 -70.95
C TRP A 684 -3.68 41.61 -71.92
N ARG A 685 -4.04 42.20 -73.08
CA ARG A 685 -4.79 41.49 -74.13
C ARG A 685 -3.94 40.41 -74.81
N ARG A 686 -2.69 40.72 -75.18
CA ARG A 686 -1.78 39.75 -75.81
C ARG A 686 -1.36 38.64 -74.84
N ALA A 687 -1.23 38.97 -73.56
CA ALA A 687 -1.04 38.00 -72.51
C ALA A 687 -2.25 37.06 -72.39
N ALA A 688 -3.47 37.60 -72.30
CA ALA A 688 -4.70 36.80 -72.25
C ALA A 688 -4.86 35.90 -73.50
N ASP A 689 -4.60 36.42 -74.70
CA ASP A 689 -4.71 35.66 -75.95
C ASP A 689 -3.68 34.52 -76.01
N LEU A 690 -2.45 34.76 -75.55
CA LEU A 690 -1.39 33.74 -75.52
C LEU A 690 -1.62 32.72 -74.40
N GLU A 691 -2.18 33.12 -73.26
CA GLU A 691 -2.58 32.23 -72.17
C GLU A 691 -3.78 31.36 -72.53
N GLU A 692 -4.71 31.88 -73.34
CA GLU A 692 -5.79 31.08 -73.90
C GLU A 692 -5.24 30.01 -74.85
N GLN A 693 -4.25 30.37 -75.70
CA GLN A 693 -3.53 29.40 -76.55
C GLN A 693 -2.74 28.37 -75.73
N ILE A 694 -2.15 28.77 -74.61
CA ILE A 694 -1.46 27.86 -73.68
C ILE A 694 -2.49 26.91 -73.05
N ALA A 695 -3.62 27.43 -72.56
CA ALA A 695 -4.69 26.63 -71.95
C ALA A 695 -5.34 25.63 -72.93
N GLU A 696 -5.44 25.98 -74.22
CA GLU A 696 -5.93 25.07 -75.27
C GLU A 696 -5.00 23.87 -75.53
N ARG A 697 -3.68 24.04 -75.30
CA ARG A 697 -2.65 23.02 -75.56
C ARG A 697 -2.34 22.17 -74.34
N GLN A 698 -2.77 22.62 -73.17
CA GLN A 698 -2.63 21.91 -71.92
C GLN A 698 -3.87 21.05 -71.65
N GLU A 699 -3.66 19.94 -70.95
CA GLU A 699 -4.73 19.06 -70.49
C GLU A 699 -4.62 18.87 -68.97
N GLY A 700 -5.73 18.46 -68.35
CA GLY A 700 -5.75 18.18 -66.91
C GLY A 700 -5.39 19.38 -66.04
N ALA A 701 -4.46 19.18 -65.11
CA ALA A 701 -4.15 20.14 -64.05
C ALA A 701 -3.48 21.44 -64.54
N GLU A 702 -2.66 21.36 -65.59
CA GLU A 702 -1.97 22.53 -66.14
C GLU A 702 -2.96 23.52 -66.75
N ARG A 703 -3.96 23.02 -67.49
CA ARG A 703 -5.05 23.82 -68.04
C ARG A 703 -5.88 24.49 -66.94
N VAL A 704 -6.17 23.78 -65.85
CA VAL A 704 -6.87 24.33 -64.69
C VAL A 704 -6.07 25.51 -64.09
N ALA A 705 -4.75 25.38 -63.95
CA ALA A 705 -3.89 26.44 -63.44
C ALA A 705 -3.94 27.69 -64.34
N THR A 706 -3.80 27.52 -65.66
CA THR A 706 -3.87 28.65 -66.60
C THR A 706 -5.25 29.29 -66.65
N LEU A 707 -6.35 28.53 -66.51
CA LEU A 707 -7.71 29.08 -66.39
C LEU A 707 -7.91 29.93 -65.13
N VAL A 708 -7.29 29.53 -64.00
CA VAL A 708 -7.32 30.31 -62.76
C VAL A 708 -6.51 31.60 -62.90
N GLU A 709 -5.30 31.56 -63.47
CA GLU A 709 -4.52 32.78 -63.72
C GLU A 709 -5.24 33.73 -64.70
N LEU A 710 -5.90 33.18 -65.72
CA LEU A 710 -6.73 33.97 -66.63
C LEU A 710 -7.94 34.57 -65.90
N ALA A 711 -8.54 33.84 -64.95
CA ALA A 711 -9.61 34.36 -64.10
C ALA A 711 -9.11 35.50 -63.20
N ASP A 712 -7.89 35.41 -62.66
CA ASP A 712 -7.24 36.47 -61.87
C ASP A 712 -7.04 37.74 -62.71
N LEU A 713 -6.50 37.56 -63.91
CA LEU A 713 -6.32 38.63 -64.88
C LEU A 713 -7.66 39.29 -65.22
N CYS A 714 -8.72 38.48 -65.38
CA CYS A 714 -10.07 38.95 -65.65
C CYS A 714 -10.66 39.72 -64.47
N GLU A 715 -10.54 39.22 -63.24
CA GLU A 715 -11.11 39.83 -62.03
C GLU A 715 -10.43 41.17 -61.70
N HIS A 716 -9.09 41.22 -61.73
CA HIS A 716 -8.34 42.36 -61.20
C HIS A 716 -7.99 43.40 -62.27
N HIS A 717 -7.51 42.95 -63.43
CA HIS A 717 -6.99 43.85 -64.47
C HIS A 717 -8.04 44.19 -65.53
N LEU A 718 -8.90 43.22 -65.89
CA LEU A 718 -10.00 43.45 -66.83
C LEU A 718 -11.31 43.84 -66.12
N ARG A 719 -11.39 43.71 -64.78
CA ARG A 719 -12.56 44.02 -63.93
C ARG A 719 -13.86 43.33 -64.36
N ASP A 720 -13.75 42.09 -64.79
CA ASP A 720 -14.88 41.26 -65.25
C ASP A 720 -15.09 40.08 -64.30
N GLY A 721 -15.77 40.35 -63.17
CA GLY A 721 -16.08 39.34 -62.15
C GLY A 721 -16.99 38.22 -62.63
N ALA A 722 -17.84 38.48 -63.63
CA ALA A 722 -18.70 37.46 -64.24
C ALA A 722 -17.91 36.51 -65.15
N ARG A 723 -16.92 37.02 -65.89
CA ARG A 723 -15.98 36.18 -66.63
C ARG A 723 -15.07 35.40 -65.69
N ALA A 724 -14.59 36.00 -64.61
CA ALA A 724 -13.80 35.31 -63.59
C ALA A 724 -14.58 34.16 -62.93
N ALA A 725 -15.84 34.38 -62.53
CA ALA A 725 -16.67 33.33 -61.93
C ALA A 725 -16.92 32.15 -62.89
N ARG A 726 -17.14 32.41 -64.20
CA ARG A 726 -17.28 31.36 -65.21
C ARG A 726 -15.99 30.57 -65.46
N LEU A 727 -14.85 31.26 -65.51
CA LEU A 727 -13.54 30.61 -65.67
C LEU A 727 -13.21 29.74 -64.44
N LEU A 728 -13.52 30.21 -63.24
CA LEU A 728 -13.38 29.44 -61.99
C LEU A 728 -14.33 28.24 -61.95
N ALA A 729 -15.59 28.39 -62.38
CA ALA A 729 -16.53 27.28 -62.48
C ALA A 729 -16.05 26.20 -63.47
N ALA A 730 -15.55 26.60 -64.64
CA ALA A 730 -14.98 25.69 -65.64
C ALA A 730 -13.72 24.97 -65.10
N ALA A 731 -12.85 25.69 -64.38
CA ALA A 731 -11.69 25.12 -63.70
C ALA A 731 -12.09 24.08 -62.64
N ILE A 732 -13.15 24.36 -61.87
CA ILE A 732 -13.69 23.46 -60.83
C ILE A 732 -14.31 22.19 -61.42
N GLU A 733 -15.01 22.29 -62.55
CA GLU A 733 -15.59 21.12 -63.24
C GLU A 733 -14.52 20.17 -63.78
N MET A 734 -13.38 20.71 -64.22
CA MET A 734 -12.28 19.92 -64.80
C MET A 734 -11.31 19.34 -63.77
N GLY A 735 -11.02 20.08 -62.69
CA GLY A 735 -9.99 19.75 -61.71
C GLY A 735 -10.47 19.13 -60.40
N GLY A 736 -11.78 18.97 -60.22
CA GLY A 736 -12.38 18.68 -58.92
C GLY A 736 -12.33 19.92 -58.02
N GLY A 737 -13.46 20.28 -57.41
CA GLY A 737 -13.59 21.53 -56.66
C GLY A 737 -12.68 21.60 -55.44
N SER A 738 -11.53 22.27 -55.56
CA SER A 738 -10.71 22.56 -54.40
C SER A 738 -11.39 23.59 -53.50
N ARG A 739 -11.30 23.39 -52.19
CA ARG A 739 -11.91 24.27 -51.19
C ARG A 739 -11.58 25.77 -51.41
N PRO A 740 -10.33 26.19 -51.69
CA PRO A 740 -10.03 27.61 -51.92
C PRO A 740 -10.78 28.18 -53.14
N LEU A 741 -10.90 27.40 -54.21
CA LEU A 741 -11.63 27.81 -55.42
C LEU A 741 -13.13 27.90 -55.16
N LEU A 742 -13.71 26.94 -54.42
CA LEU A 742 -15.11 26.96 -54.02
C LEU A 742 -15.43 28.13 -53.09
N VAL A 743 -14.57 28.45 -52.12
CA VAL A 743 -14.74 29.62 -51.23
C VAL A 743 -14.63 30.93 -52.00
N ARG A 744 -13.70 31.02 -52.95
CA ARG A 744 -13.55 32.20 -53.81
C ARG A 744 -14.75 32.37 -54.74
N LEU A 745 -15.21 31.28 -55.35
CA LEU A 745 -16.43 31.26 -56.15
C LEU A 745 -17.64 31.69 -55.30
N LEU A 746 -17.76 31.16 -54.08
CA LEU A 746 -18.82 31.54 -53.13
C LEU A 746 -18.80 33.05 -52.82
N GLY A 747 -17.62 33.64 -52.64
CA GLY A 747 -17.46 35.08 -52.44
C GLY A 747 -17.93 35.90 -53.64
N LEU A 748 -17.53 35.51 -54.86
CA LEU A 748 -17.95 36.16 -56.11
C LEU A 748 -19.45 35.96 -56.37
N GLN A 749 -20.01 34.79 -56.05
CA GLN A 749 -21.44 34.50 -56.14
C GLN A 749 -22.25 35.32 -55.12
N SER A 750 -21.76 35.44 -53.89
CA SER A 750 -22.40 36.25 -52.85
C SER A 750 -22.37 37.74 -53.21
N ALA A 751 -21.26 38.23 -53.76
CA ALA A 751 -21.12 39.62 -54.21
C ALA A 751 -21.96 39.94 -55.47
N SER A 752 -22.16 38.96 -56.35
CA SER A 752 -23.00 39.08 -57.54
C SER A 752 -24.49 38.84 -57.26
N GLY A 753 -24.88 38.49 -56.04
CA GLY A 753 -26.27 38.23 -55.63
C GLY A 753 -26.81 36.84 -56.04
N SER A 754 -25.94 35.94 -56.46
CA SER A 754 -26.28 34.59 -56.95
C SER A 754 -26.43 33.58 -55.79
N PHE A 755 -27.31 33.87 -54.83
CA PHE A 755 -27.42 33.11 -53.56
C PHE A 755 -27.84 31.64 -53.72
N ARG A 756 -28.51 31.28 -54.82
CA ARG A 756 -28.86 29.87 -55.10
C ARG A 756 -27.63 29.06 -55.52
N GLU A 757 -26.82 29.60 -56.42
CA GLU A 757 -25.56 28.99 -56.83
C GLU A 757 -24.56 28.95 -55.65
N ALA A 758 -24.62 29.94 -54.75
CA ALA A 758 -23.88 29.94 -53.50
C ALA A 758 -24.26 28.77 -52.57
N LEU A 759 -25.55 28.39 -52.50
CA LEU A 759 -25.96 27.20 -51.75
C LEU A 759 -25.44 25.91 -52.40
N ASP A 760 -25.48 25.81 -53.74
CA ASP A 760 -24.92 24.66 -54.45
C ASP A 760 -23.39 24.55 -54.22
N THR A 761 -22.69 25.69 -54.17
CA THR A 761 -21.27 25.76 -53.81
C THR A 761 -21.04 25.34 -52.35
N LEU A 762 -21.92 25.74 -51.42
CA LEU A 762 -21.88 25.29 -50.02
C LEU A 762 -22.19 23.79 -49.87
N ASP A 763 -23.05 23.20 -50.71
CA ASP A 763 -23.30 21.76 -50.78
C ASP A 763 -22.06 21.01 -51.25
N ARG A 764 -21.39 21.50 -52.29
CA ARG A 764 -20.12 20.93 -52.75
C ARG A 764 -19.02 21.07 -51.70
N LEU A 765 -18.97 22.19 -50.97
CA LEU A 765 -18.05 22.36 -49.84
C LEU A 765 -18.34 21.36 -48.72
N ASP A 766 -19.60 21.15 -48.35
CA ASP A 766 -20.00 20.18 -47.31
C ASP A 766 -19.65 18.72 -47.71
N GLN A 767 -19.66 18.39 -49.01
CA GLN A 767 -19.30 17.06 -49.51
C GLN A 767 -17.79 16.79 -49.55
N ILE A 768 -16.98 17.83 -49.73
CA ILE A 768 -15.51 17.71 -49.89
C ILE A 768 -14.79 17.94 -48.56
N GLU A 769 -15.44 18.60 -47.59
CA GLU A 769 -14.84 18.90 -46.31
C GLU A 769 -14.92 17.72 -45.34
N ASP A 770 -13.78 17.06 -45.11
CA ASP A 770 -13.66 16.00 -44.11
C ASP A 770 -13.53 16.54 -42.67
N ASP A 771 -13.09 17.79 -42.52
CA ASP A 771 -12.95 18.43 -41.21
C ASP A 771 -14.32 18.82 -40.65
N ARG A 772 -14.73 18.11 -39.59
CA ARG A 772 -15.99 18.34 -38.87
C ARG A 772 -16.15 19.78 -38.40
N ILE A 773 -15.08 20.45 -37.98
CA ILE A 773 -15.11 21.83 -37.48
C ILE A 773 -15.42 22.78 -38.65
N VAL A 774 -14.78 22.56 -39.79
CA VAL A 774 -15.03 23.39 -40.97
C VAL A 774 -16.41 23.11 -41.54
N ALA A 775 -16.82 21.85 -41.62
CA ALA A 775 -18.17 21.49 -42.03
C ALA A 775 -19.23 22.13 -41.11
N ALA A 776 -18.98 22.21 -39.79
CA ALA A 776 -19.83 22.95 -38.88
C ALA A 776 -19.90 24.45 -39.24
N ARG A 777 -18.77 25.10 -39.54
CA ARG A 777 -18.74 26.51 -39.98
C ARG A 777 -19.44 26.75 -41.32
N VAL A 778 -19.31 25.83 -42.27
CA VAL A 778 -20.02 25.84 -43.57
C VAL A 778 -21.53 25.79 -43.32
N ASN A 779 -21.99 24.91 -42.43
CA ASN A 779 -23.39 24.79 -42.06
C ASN A 779 -23.91 26.03 -41.29
N VAL A 780 -23.09 26.71 -40.49
CA VAL A 780 -23.44 28.01 -39.89
C VAL A 780 -23.61 29.10 -40.97
N THR A 781 -22.71 29.18 -41.94
CA THR A 781 -22.84 30.14 -43.06
C THR A 781 -24.10 29.86 -43.88
N ARG A 782 -24.37 28.58 -44.17
CA ARG A 782 -25.61 28.14 -44.81
C ARG A 782 -26.83 28.58 -44.01
N ALA A 783 -26.83 28.36 -42.69
CA ALA A 783 -27.93 28.74 -41.81
C ALA A 783 -28.19 30.26 -41.86
N ARG A 784 -27.14 31.08 -41.87
CA ARG A 784 -27.24 32.54 -41.98
C ARG A 784 -27.79 32.99 -43.32
N ILE A 785 -27.31 32.45 -44.45
CA ILE A 785 -27.87 32.75 -45.78
C ILE A 785 -29.35 32.34 -45.85
N LEU A 786 -29.69 31.17 -45.31
CA LEU A 786 -31.08 30.69 -45.25
C LEU A 786 -31.96 31.59 -44.37
N ARG A 787 -31.45 32.08 -43.24
CA ARG A 787 -32.18 32.96 -42.32
C ARG A 787 -32.36 34.37 -42.89
N ASP A 788 -31.28 34.98 -43.37
CA ASP A 788 -31.20 36.42 -43.67
C ASP A 788 -31.67 36.72 -45.10
N GLU A 789 -31.12 36.02 -46.10
CA GLU A 789 -31.38 36.29 -47.52
C GLU A 789 -32.59 35.52 -48.06
N LEU A 790 -32.70 34.23 -47.72
CA LEU A 790 -33.76 33.35 -48.25
C LEU A 790 -34.97 33.20 -47.32
N ARG A 791 -34.90 33.73 -46.09
CA ARG A 791 -35.95 33.69 -45.06
C ARG A 791 -36.56 32.30 -44.79
N ASN A 792 -35.77 31.24 -44.98
CA ASN A 792 -36.13 29.85 -44.72
C ASN A 792 -35.74 29.44 -43.29
N VAL A 793 -36.69 29.60 -42.36
CA VAL A 793 -36.50 29.37 -40.91
C VAL A 793 -36.19 27.92 -40.59
N HIS A 794 -36.94 26.98 -41.17
CA HIS A 794 -36.75 25.55 -40.90
C HIS A 794 -35.42 25.03 -41.47
N GLY A 795 -35.04 25.50 -42.67
CA GLY A 795 -33.74 25.20 -43.25
C GLY A 795 -32.59 25.77 -42.42
N ALA A 796 -32.74 26.99 -41.90
CA ALA A 796 -31.74 27.59 -41.02
C ALA A 796 -31.59 26.81 -39.70
N ALA A 797 -32.69 26.44 -39.05
CA ALA A 797 -32.66 25.64 -37.83
C ALA A 797 -32.01 24.27 -38.04
N ALA A 798 -32.35 23.57 -39.14
CA ALA A 798 -31.73 22.30 -39.49
C ALA A 798 -30.22 22.42 -39.74
N ALA A 799 -29.79 23.51 -40.39
CA ALA A 799 -28.37 23.78 -40.63
C ALA A 799 -27.61 24.11 -39.32
N PHE A 800 -28.22 24.85 -38.39
CA PHE A 800 -27.65 25.05 -37.05
C PHE A 800 -27.56 23.77 -36.23
N GLU A 801 -28.59 22.92 -36.24
CA GLU A 801 -28.57 21.62 -35.55
C GLU A 801 -27.48 20.70 -36.12
N ARG A 802 -27.33 20.66 -37.45
CA ARG A 802 -26.25 19.89 -38.11
C ARG A 802 -24.87 20.43 -37.75
N ALA A 803 -24.70 21.74 -37.61
CA ALA A 803 -23.44 22.33 -37.13
C ALA A 803 -23.13 21.90 -35.68
N LEU A 804 -24.14 21.85 -34.81
CA LEU A 804 -24.00 21.41 -33.42
C LEU A 804 -23.74 19.91 -33.28
N ASP A 805 -24.28 19.08 -34.18
CA ASP A 805 -23.99 17.64 -34.22
C ASP A 805 -22.53 17.35 -34.62
N LEU A 806 -21.96 18.19 -35.51
CA LEU A 806 -20.58 18.05 -35.98
C LEU A 806 -19.55 18.55 -34.97
N ASP A 807 -19.82 19.70 -34.35
CA ASP A 807 -18.96 20.26 -33.29
C ASP A 807 -19.80 20.93 -32.19
N PRO A 808 -20.20 20.16 -31.16
CA PRO A 808 -20.97 20.69 -30.04
C PRO A 808 -20.20 21.71 -29.18
N ARG A 809 -18.87 21.77 -29.26
CA ARG A 809 -18.05 22.55 -28.30
C ARG A 809 -17.69 23.93 -28.81
N ASP A 810 -17.31 24.06 -30.09
CA ASP A 810 -16.91 25.33 -30.69
C ASP A 810 -18.09 26.08 -31.34
N ALA A 811 -19.13 25.35 -31.78
CA ALA A 811 -20.34 25.94 -32.34
C ALA A 811 -21.33 26.48 -31.28
N ALA A 812 -20.88 26.84 -30.07
CA ALA A 812 -21.74 27.39 -29.02
C ALA A 812 -22.49 28.66 -29.46
N GLY A 813 -21.89 29.46 -30.34
CA GLY A 813 -22.58 30.58 -30.99
C GLY A 813 -23.78 30.16 -31.84
N ALA A 814 -23.71 29.00 -32.51
CA ALA A 814 -24.82 28.44 -33.28
C ALA A 814 -25.97 27.98 -32.37
N PHE A 815 -25.66 27.43 -31.18
CA PHE A 815 -26.67 27.09 -30.17
C PHE A 815 -27.42 28.34 -29.71
N ASN A 816 -26.70 29.42 -29.40
CA ASN A 816 -27.31 30.69 -29.01
C ASN A 816 -28.15 31.28 -30.14
N GLU A 817 -27.68 31.25 -31.39
CA GLU A 817 -28.45 31.70 -32.55
C GLU A 817 -29.70 30.84 -32.80
N LEU A 818 -29.63 29.53 -32.57
CA LEU A 818 -30.76 28.61 -32.66
C LEU A 818 -31.80 28.88 -31.57
N CYS A 819 -31.37 29.02 -30.31
CA CYS A 819 -32.25 29.37 -29.19
C CYS A 819 -32.89 30.75 -29.41
N ALA A 820 -32.12 31.74 -29.86
CA ALA A 820 -32.65 33.07 -30.19
C ALA A 820 -33.67 33.02 -31.35
N LEU A 821 -33.43 32.18 -32.36
CA LEU A 821 -34.34 32.00 -33.50
C LEU A 821 -35.72 31.47 -33.06
N TRP A 822 -35.75 30.57 -32.06
CA TRP A 822 -36.97 30.02 -31.48
C TRP A 822 -37.60 30.95 -30.45
N ALA A 823 -36.80 31.58 -29.59
CA ALA A 823 -37.26 32.54 -28.58
C ALA A 823 -37.94 33.77 -29.21
N GLN A 824 -37.40 34.29 -30.32
CA GLN A 824 -38.04 35.37 -31.09
C GLN A 824 -39.44 35.01 -31.61
N ARG A 825 -39.75 33.71 -31.70
CA ARG A 825 -41.06 33.20 -32.13
C ARG A 825 -41.92 32.69 -30.99
N SER A 826 -41.49 32.89 -29.73
CA SER A 826 -42.19 32.42 -28.53
C SER A 826 -42.47 30.91 -28.56
N ARG A 827 -41.48 30.13 -28.99
CA ARG A 827 -41.53 28.66 -29.10
C ARG A 827 -40.66 28.01 -28.02
N ASP A 828 -41.06 28.18 -26.77
CA ASP A 828 -40.23 27.80 -25.60
C ASP A 828 -40.01 26.28 -25.52
N ASP A 829 -40.95 25.47 -26.02
CA ASP A 829 -40.80 24.02 -26.16
C ASP A 829 -39.63 23.61 -27.07
N GLU A 830 -39.39 24.36 -28.15
CA GLU A 830 -38.29 24.10 -29.09
C GLU A 830 -36.95 24.55 -28.49
N VAL A 831 -36.96 25.62 -27.68
CA VAL A 831 -35.79 26.08 -26.91
C VAL A 831 -35.41 25.01 -25.89
N ALA A 832 -36.36 24.53 -25.08
CA ALA A 832 -36.13 23.44 -24.14
C ALA A 832 -35.67 22.14 -24.84
N GLY A 833 -36.23 21.84 -26.02
CA GLY A 833 -35.79 20.74 -26.87
C GLY A 833 -34.34 20.88 -27.35
N ALA A 834 -33.91 22.09 -27.72
CA ALA A 834 -32.54 22.39 -28.11
C ALA A 834 -31.58 22.22 -26.92
N TYR A 835 -31.94 22.71 -25.73
CA TYR A 835 -31.17 22.49 -24.50
C TYR A 835 -30.97 21.01 -24.18
N ARG A 836 -32.03 20.19 -24.26
CA ARG A 836 -31.94 18.73 -24.04
C ARG A 836 -30.98 18.07 -25.03
N ARG A 837 -31.13 18.34 -26.33
CA ARG A 837 -30.23 17.80 -27.36
C ARG A 837 -28.78 18.23 -27.13
N MET A 838 -28.56 19.46 -26.68
CA MET A 838 -27.21 19.96 -26.37
C MET A 838 -26.60 19.27 -25.15
N ILE A 839 -27.39 19.01 -24.10
CA ILE A 839 -26.97 18.26 -22.92
C ILE A 839 -26.57 16.83 -23.32
N ASP A 840 -27.35 16.19 -24.20
CA ASP A 840 -27.06 14.84 -24.71
C ASP A 840 -25.77 14.80 -25.53
N ARG A 841 -25.53 15.81 -26.39
CA ARG A 841 -24.30 15.95 -27.19
C ARG A 841 -23.03 16.12 -26.34
N LEU A 842 -23.18 16.62 -25.12
CA LEU A 842 -22.07 16.97 -24.23
C LEU A 842 -21.85 15.95 -23.11
N SER A 843 -22.22 14.67 -23.32
CA SER A 843 -22.08 13.58 -22.32
C SER A 843 -20.74 13.58 -21.57
N ASP A 844 -19.66 13.91 -22.27
CA ASP A 844 -18.27 13.82 -21.84
C ASP A 844 -17.74 15.09 -21.12
N ASP A 845 -18.57 16.13 -20.95
CA ASP A 845 -18.21 17.38 -20.26
C ASP A 845 -19.19 17.64 -19.09
N PRO A 846 -18.91 17.15 -17.87
CA PRO A 846 -19.83 17.25 -16.74
C PRO A 846 -20.07 18.71 -16.30
N ASP A 847 -19.10 19.60 -16.47
CA ASP A 847 -19.20 20.99 -16.04
C ASP A 847 -20.14 21.80 -16.95
N ARG A 848 -20.00 21.64 -18.27
CA ARG A 848 -20.91 22.28 -19.23
C ARG A 848 -22.32 21.68 -19.14
N ARG A 849 -22.45 20.36 -18.96
CA ARG A 849 -23.76 19.72 -18.73
C ARG A 849 -24.46 20.29 -17.51
N ARG A 850 -23.76 20.40 -16.38
CA ARG A 850 -24.30 21.01 -15.17
C ARG A 850 -24.80 22.44 -15.43
N MET A 851 -24.03 23.27 -16.13
CA MET A 851 -24.42 24.65 -16.47
C MET A 851 -25.69 24.69 -17.35
N LEU A 852 -25.76 23.85 -18.38
CA LEU A 852 -26.93 23.76 -19.26
C LEU A 852 -28.16 23.23 -18.54
N CYS A 853 -28.02 22.26 -17.63
CA CYS A 853 -29.11 21.79 -16.78
C CYS A 853 -29.60 22.88 -15.82
N ASP A 854 -28.70 23.73 -15.28
CA ASP A 854 -29.07 24.88 -14.45
C ASP A 854 -29.84 25.95 -15.25
N GLU A 855 -29.42 26.23 -16.50
CA GLU A 855 -30.13 27.14 -17.42
C GLU A 855 -31.49 26.56 -17.83
N LEU A 856 -31.56 25.29 -18.19
CA LEU A 856 -32.81 24.59 -18.53
C LEU A 856 -33.78 24.57 -17.34
N GLY A 857 -33.28 24.33 -16.12
CA GLY A 857 -34.09 24.40 -14.91
C GLY A 857 -34.64 25.80 -14.66
N SER A 858 -33.86 26.84 -14.97
CA SER A 858 -34.29 28.24 -14.86
C SER A 858 -35.33 28.59 -15.92
N LEU A 859 -35.15 28.13 -17.16
CA LEU A 859 -36.11 28.26 -18.26
C LEU A 859 -37.47 27.64 -17.88
N PHE A 860 -37.46 26.41 -17.38
CA PHE A 860 -38.68 25.74 -16.93
C PHE A 860 -39.37 26.48 -15.78
N ARG A 861 -38.60 27.00 -14.82
CA ARG A 861 -39.14 27.71 -13.66
C ARG A 861 -39.72 29.08 -14.01
N ASP A 862 -38.98 29.88 -14.78
CA ASP A 862 -39.23 31.32 -14.95
C ASP A 862 -40.08 31.62 -16.19
N GLU A 863 -39.84 30.95 -17.32
CA GLU A 863 -40.55 31.23 -18.58
C GLU A 863 -41.73 30.28 -18.80
N MET A 864 -41.53 28.97 -18.58
CA MET A 864 -42.57 27.97 -18.84
C MET A 864 -43.51 27.71 -17.66
N GLY A 865 -43.10 28.07 -16.43
CA GLY A 865 -43.84 27.75 -15.20
C GLY A 865 -43.96 26.24 -14.92
N ASP A 866 -43.18 25.39 -15.60
CA ASP A 866 -43.15 23.95 -15.40
C ASP A 866 -42.26 23.60 -14.20
N HIS A 867 -42.86 23.59 -13.01
CA HIS A 867 -42.16 23.26 -11.77
C HIS A 867 -41.64 21.82 -11.75
N ALA A 868 -42.30 20.87 -12.44
CA ALA A 868 -41.88 19.48 -12.48
C ALA A 868 -40.66 19.29 -13.39
N GLY A 869 -40.68 19.91 -14.57
CA GLY A 869 -39.52 19.96 -15.47
C GLY A 869 -38.32 20.66 -14.85
N ALA A 870 -38.54 21.77 -14.15
CA ALA A 870 -37.49 22.48 -13.41
C ALA A 870 -36.86 21.60 -12.32
N TYR A 871 -37.68 20.90 -11.54
CA TYR A 871 -37.21 20.00 -10.49
C TYR A 871 -36.36 18.86 -11.08
N ALA A 872 -36.77 18.26 -12.20
CA ALA A 872 -36.00 17.22 -12.87
C ALA A 872 -34.63 17.72 -13.39
N ALA A 873 -34.61 18.88 -14.05
CA ALA A 873 -33.36 19.47 -14.55
C ALA A 873 -32.38 19.82 -13.42
N TYR A 874 -32.88 20.41 -12.32
CA TYR A 874 -32.05 20.67 -11.14
C TYR A 874 -31.62 19.40 -10.42
N THR A 875 -32.41 18.31 -10.50
CA THR A 875 -32.01 17.00 -9.95
C THR A 875 -30.80 16.44 -10.69
N GLU A 876 -30.78 16.50 -12.02
CA GLU A 876 -29.60 16.10 -12.81
C GLU A 876 -28.38 16.98 -12.49
N ALA A 877 -28.58 18.30 -12.39
CA ALA A 877 -27.51 19.21 -12.01
C ALA A 877 -26.99 18.96 -10.57
N MET A 878 -27.87 18.56 -9.64
CA MET A 878 -27.53 18.21 -8.26
C MET A 878 -26.78 16.88 -8.17
N ALA A 879 -27.02 15.94 -9.09
CA ALA A 879 -26.25 14.70 -9.17
C ALA A 879 -24.79 14.95 -9.53
N LEU A 880 -24.53 15.96 -10.38
CA LEU A 880 -23.19 16.36 -10.82
C LEU A 880 -22.48 17.26 -9.78
N ASP A 881 -23.23 18.09 -9.05
CA ASP A 881 -22.70 18.97 -8.00
C ASP A 881 -23.60 18.92 -6.75
N PRO A 882 -23.40 17.90 -5.87
CA PRO A 882 -24.22 17.69 -4.68
C PRO A 882 -24.04 18.74 -3.57
N GLY A 883 -23.00 19.58 -3.68
CA GLY A 883 -22.61 20.56 -2.67
C GLY A 883 -23.29 21.92 -2.82
N ASN A 884 -24.03 22.14 -3.90
CA ASN A 884 -24.60 23.44 -4.22
C ASN A 884 -25.83 23.79 -3.36
N LEU A 885 -25.59 24.56 -2.29
CA LEU A 885 -26.63 24.98 -1.36
C LEU A 885 -27.70 25.86 -2.00
N ALA A 886 -27.34 26.68 -2.99
CA ALA A 886 -28.30 27.54 -3.69
C ALA A 886 -29.28 26.70 -4.52
N ARG A 887 -28.78 25.72 -5.28
CA ARG A 887 -29.63 24.77 -6.01
C ARG A 887 -30.49 23.95 -5.07
N LEU A 888 -29.93 23.52 -3.93
CA LEU A 888 -30.67 22.75 -2.93
C LEU A 888 -31.86 23.56 -2.35
N GLY A 889 -31.67 24.86 -2.13
CA GLY A 889 -32.74 25.79 -1.76
C GLY A 889 -33.83 25.90 -2.83
N ILE A 890 -33.45 26.12 -4.09
CA ILE A 890 -34.41 26.21 -5.21
C ILE A 890 -35.20 24.91 -5.36
N MET A 891 -34.55 23.76 -5.24
CA MET A 891 -35.22 22.45 -5.30
C MET A 891 -36.19 22.24 -4.14
N ALA A 892 -35.85 22.69 -2.93
CA ALA A 892 -36.73 22.59 -1.77
C ALA A 892 -38.02 23.41 -1.98
N ASP A 893 -37.88 24.65 -2.46
CA ASP A 893 -39.01 25.53 -2.78
C ASP A 893 -39.87 24.95 -3.93
N LEU A 894 -39.25 24.35 -4.95
CA LEU A 894 -39.97 23.68 -6.04
C LEU A 894 -40.74 22.44 -5.54
N ALA A 895 -40.13 21.64 -4.68
CA ALA A 895 -40.80 20.49 -4.07
C ALA A 895 -42.01 20.91 -3.21
N GLU A 896 -41.91 22.03 -2.46
CA GLU A 896 -43.03 22.59 -1.70
C GLU A 896 -44.19 22.99 -2.64
N ARG A 897 -43.89 23.67 -3.76
CA ARG A 897 -44.90 24.07 -4.76
C ARG A 897 -45.56 22.90 -5.48
N LEU A 898 -44.81 21.83 -5.72
CA LEU A 898 -45.32 20.59 -6.31
C LEU A 898 -46.18 19.77 -5.33
N GLY A 899 -46.17 20.11 -4.03
CA GLY A 899 -46.86 19.34 -3.00
C GLY A 899 -46.14 18.04 -2.62
N ASN A 900 -44.90 17.84 -3.07
CA ASN A 900 -44.07 16.69 -2.71
C ASN A 900 -43.50 16.90 -1.31
N HIS A 901 -44.36 16.76 -0.29
CA HIS A 901 -44.01 17.06 1.10
C HIS A 901 -42.83 16.21 1.62
N GLU A 902 -42.70 14.96 1.18
CA GLU A 902 -41.59 14.07 1.58
C GLU A 902 -40.23 14.59 1.09
N ASP A 903 -40.12 14.91 -0.21
CA ASP A 903 -38.90 15.46 -0.81
C ASP A 903 -38.58 16.85 -0.22
N ALA A 904 -39.60 17.70 -0.05
CA ALA A 904 -39.45 19.03 0.51
C ALA A 904 -38.89 18.98 1.95
N VAL A 905 -39.42 18.08 2.80
CA VAL A 905 -38.90 17.86 4.17
C VAL A 905 -37.46 17.38 4.12
N ALA A 906 -37.14 16.40 3.28
CA ALA A 906 -35.77 15.88 3.16
C ALA A 906 -34.76 16.96 2.70
N LEU A 907 -35.14 17.79 1.73
CA LEU A 907 -34.29 18.88 1.22
C LEU A 907 -34.09 19.99 2.25
N HIS A 908 -35.16 20.44 2.93
CA HIS A 908 -35.04 21.43 4.00
C HIS A 908 -34.27 20.91 5.22
N GLN A 909 -34.40 19.64 5.59
CA GLN A 909 -33.59 19.03 6.64
C GLN A 909 -32.10 18.98 6.27
N ARG A 910 -31.77 18.70 5.00
CA ARG A 910 -30.39 18.77 4.51
C ARG A 910 -29.82 20.19 4.58
N LEU A 911 -30.62 21.21 4.28
CA LEU A 911 -30.23 22.62 4.44
C LEU A 911 -29.98 22.98 5.91
N VAL A 912 -30.87 22.54 6.81
CA VAL A 912 -30.77 22.80 8.26
C VAL A 912 -29.56 22.12 8.91
N ARG A 913 -29.10 20.98 8.40
CA ARG A 913 -27.86 20.31 8.87
C ARG A 913 -26.58 21.07 8.56
N ARG A 914 -26.61 22.05 7.65
CA ARG A 914 -25.43 22.84 7.29
C ARG A 914 -25.45 24.14 8.12
N PRO A 915 -24.53 24.33 9.08
CA PRO A 915 -24.51 25.52 9.92
C PRO A 915 -24.09 26.76 9.10
N PRO A 916 -24.71 27.94 9.34
CA PRO A 916 -25.83 28.16 10.25
C PRO A 916 -27.16 27.65 9.67
N ALA A 917 -27.97 27.01 10.51
CA ALA A 917 -29.29 26.50 10.10
C ALA A 917 -30.20 27.66 9.63
N PRO A 918 -30.66 27.67 8.37
CA PRO A 918 -31.43 28.80 7.84
C PRO A 918 -32.83 28.86 8.48
N PRO A 919 -33.22 29.99 9.11
CA PRO A 919 -34.55 30.14 9.70
C PRO A 919 -35.69 29.94 8.70
N THR A 920 -35.46 30.29 7.43
CA THR A 920 -36.42 30.06 6.33
C THR A 920 -36.76 28.59 6.14
N SER A 921 -35.78 27.69 6.21
CA SER A 921 -36.00 26.25 6.08
C SER A 921 -36.68 25.67 7.33
N LEU A 922 -36.38 26.19 8.53
CA LEU A 922 -37.09 25.79 9.76
C LEU A 922 -38.56 26.21 9.73
N ARG A 923 -38.87 27.42 9.24
CA ARG A 923 -40.25 27.88 9.02
C ARG A 923 -40.95 27.01 7.97
N ALA A 924 -40.28 26.66 6.87
CA ALA A 924 -40.82 25.76 5.86
C ALA A 924 -41.12 24.37 6.45
N LEU A 925 -40.19 23.77 7.20
CA LEU A 925 -40.42 22.51 7.92
C LEU A 925 -41.63 22.61 8.85
N ARG A 926 -41.76 23.68 9.64
CA ARG A 926 -42.93 23.88 10.49
C ARG A 926 -44.24 23.87 9.68
N ARG A 927 -44.30 24.62 8.57
CA ARG A 927 -45.48 24.70 7.71
C ARG A 927 -45.79 23.34 7.08
N ILE A 928 -44.79 22.65 6.56
CA ILE A 928 -44.97 21.35 5.89
C ILE A 928 -45.43 20.29 6.91
N HIS A 929 -44.76 20.19 8.07
CA HIS A 929 -45.17 19.29 9.15
C HIS A 929 -46.60 19.60 9.62
N ALA A 930 -46.97 20.88 9.77
CA ALA A 930 -48.34 21.26 10.11
C ALA A 930 -49.36 20.87 9.02
N ALA A 931 -49.00 20.99 7.73
CA ALA A 931 -49.85 20.62 6.60
C ALA A 931 -50.08 19.11 6.52
N ILE A 932 -49.06 18.28 6.76
CA ILE A 932 -49.19 16.81 6.82
C ILE A 932 -49.78 16.29 8.14
N GLY A 933 -50.13 17.19 9.07
CA GLY A 933 -50.71 16.85 10.38
C GLY A 933 -49.71 16.36 11.43
N ASP A 934 -48.40 16.47 11.17
CA ASP A 934 -47.34 16.18 12.13
C ASP A 934 -47.13 17.35 13.10
N VAL A 935 -47.98 17.38 14.13
CA VAL A 935 -47.94 18.39 15.19
C VAL A 935 -46.61 18.37 15.96
N VAL A 936 -45.97 17.21 16.06
CA VAL A 936 -44.72 17.04 16.82
C VAL A 936 -43.56 17.65 16.01
N GLY A 937 -43.40 17.28 14.74
CA GLY A 937 -42.40 17.87 13.86
C GLY A 937 -42.55 19.39 13.73
N ALA A 938 -43.78 19.89 13.60
CA ALA A 938 -44.06 21.33 13.54
C ALA A 938 -43.64 22.07 14.82
N SER A 939 -43.90 21.48 15.98
CA SER A 939 -43.49 22.07 17.26
C SER A 939 -41.97 22.10 17.44
N TRP A 940 -41.25 21.07 17.01
CA TRP A 940 -39.80 21.01 17.20
C TRP A 940 -39.07 21.93 16.23
N ALA A 941 -39.60 22.11 15.01
CA ALA A 941 -39.17 23.18 14.11
C ALA A 941 -39.42 24.58 14.71
N ALA A 942 -40.55 24.80 15.38
CA ALA A 942 -40.83 26.04 16.10
C ALA A 942 -39.89 26.24 17.31
N ALA A 943 -39.62 25.20 18.09
CA ALA A 943 -38.67 25.23 19.20
C ALA A 943 -37.26 25.66 18.73
N ALA A 944 -36.82 25.15 17.57
CA ALA A 944 -35.57 25.52 16.93
C ALA A 944 -35.51 27.01 16.61
N LEU A 945 -36.59 27.58 16.06
CA LEU A 945 -36.72 29.03 15.82
C LEU A 945 -36.67 29.85 17.11
N VAL A 946 -37.27 29.37 18.21
CA VAL A 946 -37.18 30.03 19.52
C VAL A 946 -35.74 30.08 20.04
N VAL A 947 -34.96 29.00 19.87
CA VAL A 947 -33.57 28.95 20.33
C VAL A 947 -32.65 29.87 19.53
N LEU A 948 -32.95 30.06 18.25
CA LEU A 948 -32.26 30.98 17.34
C LEU A 948 -32.70 32.45 17.48
N ASP A 949 -33.69 32.74 18.33
CA ASP A 949 -34.28 34.09 18.49
C ASP A 949 -34.98 34.62 17.22
N GLU A 950 -35.54 33.71 16.42
CA GLU A 950 -36.15 33.95 15.10
C GLU A 950 -37.65 33.58 15.04
N ALA A 951 -38.25 33.29 16.19
CA ALA A 951 -39.63 32.82 16.32
C ALA A 951 -40.67 33.96 16.22
N ASP A 952 -41.75 33.72 15.49
CA ASP A 952 -42.94 34.58 15.45
C ASP A 952 -44.01 34.18 16.50
N GLU A 953 -45.14 34.89 16.56
CA GLU A 953 -46.22 34.58 17.51
C GLU A 953 -46.80 33.17 17.30
N ASP A 954 -46.87 32.70 16.05
CA ASP A 954 -47.36 31.36 15.71
C ASP A 954 -46.38 30.27 16.14
N ASP A 955 -45.07 30.52 15.99
CA ASP A 955 -44.00 29.65 16.46
C ASP A 955 -44.03 29.50 17.99
N LEU A 956 -44.23 30.62 18.71
CA LEU A 956 -44.36 30.62 20.16
C LEU A 956 -45.60 29.84 20.63
N LEU A 957 -46.73 29.95 19.91
CA LEU A 957 -47.94 29.19 20.19
C LEU A 957 -47.76 27.70 19.89
N ALA A 958 -47.15 27.36 18.75
CA ALA A 958 -46.86 25.98 18.35
C ALA A 958 -45.90 25.29 19.33
N PHE A 959 -44.88 26.02 19.80
CA PHE A 959 -43.95 25.55 20.83
C PHE A 959 -44.61 25.40 22.21
N ALA A 960 -45.49 26.33 22.60
CA ALA A 960 -46.20 26.25 23.88
C ALA A 960 -47.20 25.09 23.96
N ALA A 961 -47.77 24.67 22.81
CA ALA A 961 -48.81 23.65 22.75
C ALA A 961 -48.33 22.22 23.05
N THR A 962 -47.03 21.97 23.02
CA THR A 962 -46.39 20.64 22.95
C THR A 962 -45.27 20.46 23.96
N ARG A 963 -45.09 21.42 24.87
CA ARG A 963 -44.04 21.37 25.89
C ARG A 963 -44.28 20.18 26.82
N ASP A 964 -43.37 19.22 26.78
CA ASP A 964 -43.45 18.01 27.58
C ASP A 964 -42.91 18.26 29.00
N GLU A 965 -43.63 17.76 30.00
CA GLU A 965 -43.08 17.59 31.34
C GLU A 965 -42.06 16.45 31.32
N VAL A 966 -40.90 16.62 31.97
CA VAL A 966 -39.92 15.54 32.13
C VAL A 966 -40.57 14.36 32.83
N ARG A 967 -40.68 13.23 32.12
CA ARG A 967 -41.28 12.00 32.64
C ARG A 967 -40.36 10.81 32.35
N PRO A 968 -40.41 9.76 33.17
CA PRO A 968 -39.69 8.53 32.88
C PRO A 968 -40.17 7.97 31.52
N PRO A 969 -39.27 7.71 30.57
CA PRO A 969 -39.60 7.18 29.25
C PRO A 969 -40.10 5.74 29.34
N GLN A 970 -40.85 5.31 28.32
CA GLN A 970 -41.48 3.98 28.29
C GLN A 970 -40.67 2.97 27.47
N GLY A 971 -39.65 3.43 26.73
CA GLY A 971 -38.74 2.63 25.93
C GLY A 971 -37.27 2.90 26.26
N LEU A 972 -36.39 2.08 25.69
CA LEU A 972 -34.94 2.20 25.79
C LEU A 972 -34.33 2.29 24.39
N LEU A 973 -33.15 2.92 24.29
CA LEU A 973 -32.38 2.98 23.06
C LEU A 973 -31.55 1.70 22.86
N ALA A 974 -31.66 1.07 21.70
CA ALA A 974 -30.78 -0.02 21.28
C ALA A 974 -29.47 0.52 20.68
N GLU A 975 -28.47 -0.33 20.51
CA GLU A 975 -27.18 0.05 19.89
C GLU A 975 -27.35 0.60 18.46
N ALA A 976 -28.32 0.07 17.69
CA ALA A 976 -28.65 0.57 16.35
C ALA A 976 -29.22 1.99 16.37
N ASP A 977 -29.99 2.36 17.40
CA ASP A 977 -30.54 3.72 17.55
C ASP A 977 -29.41 4.73 17.83
N TRP A 978 -28.39 4.30 18.60
CA TRP A 978 -27.19 5.10 18.83
C TRP A 978 -26.41 5.35 17.53
N LEU A 979 -26.01 4.29 16.83
CA LEU A 979 -25.17 4.39 15.62
C LEU A 979 -25.88 5.05 14.43
N GLY A 980 -27.19 4.84 14.29
CA GLY A 980 -27.94 5.31 13.13
C GLY A 980 -28.55 6.71 13.28
N GLN A 981 -28.83 7.16 14.51
CA GLN A 981 -29.67 8.34 14.73
C GLN A 981 -29.14 9.30 15.80
N LEU A 982 -28.53 8.81 16.88
CA LEU A 982 -28.09 9.68 17.98
C LEU A 982 -26.64 10.18 17.83
N ILE A 983 -25.71 9.29 17.47
CA ILE A 983 -24.28 9.62 17.31
C ILE A 983 -24.10 10.66 16.22
N HIS A 984 -23.37 11.72 16.54
CA HIS A 984 -23.06 12.77 15.59
C HIS A 984 -22.14 12.23 14.48
N PRO A 985 -22.37 12.56 13.19
CA PRO A 985 -21.54 12.06 12.07
C PRO A 985 -20.04 12.33 12.19
N ASP A 986 -19.64 13.36 12.95
CA ASP A 986 -18.23 13.65 13.23
C ASP A 986 -17.56 12.63 14.18
N ALA A 987 -18.33 11.91 15.00
CA ALA A 987 -17.85 10.81 15.82
C ALA A 987 -17.86 9.52 14.99
N ASP A 988 -16.82 9.36 14.15
CA ASP A 988 -16.63 8.15 13.33
C ASP A 988 -16.77 6.86 14.20
N PRO A 989 -17.74 5.98 13.89
CA PRO A 989 -17.98 4.77 14.66
C PRO A 989 -16.79 3.80 14.71
N ARG A 990 -15.92 3.82 13.70
CA ARG A 990 -14.75 2.94 13.59
C ARG A 990 -13.68 3.37 14.59
N VAL A 991 -13.41 4.67 14.67
CA VAL A 991 -12.55 5.26 15.70
C VAL A 991 -13.14 5.02 17.08
N GLY A 992 -14.47 5.21 17.24
CA GLY A 992 -15.18 4.91 18.48
C GLY A 992 -15.03 3.45 18.91
N LYS A 993 -15.09 2.49 17.96
CA LYS A 993 -14.93 1.07 18.26
C LYS A 993 -13.51 0.71 18.69
N LEU A 994 -12.50 1.33 18.08
CA LEU A 994 -11.11 1.17 18.49
C LEU A 994 -10.90 1.70 19.92
N LEU A 995 -11.38 2.92 20.19
CA LEU A 995 -11.28 3.54 21.51
C LEU A 995 -12.05 2.77 22.59
N GLN A 996 -13.21 2.20 22.25
CA GLN A 996 -13.98 1.31 23.11
C GLN A 996 -13.15 0.12 23.60
N ILE A 997 -12.38 -0.52 22.70
CA ILE A 997 -11.62 -1.73 23.05
C ILE A 997 -10.46 -1.38 23.99
N VAL A 998 -9.82 -0.23 23.80
CA VAL A 998 -8.69 0.19 24.65
C VAL A 998 -9.09 0.93 25.92
N ALA A 999 -10.35 1.35 26.03
CA ALA A 999 -10.85 2.12 27.16
C ALA A 999 -10.55 1.51 28.55
N PRO A 1000 -10.72 0.18 28.78
CA PRO A 1000 -10.41 -0.41 30.08
C PRO A 1000 -8.93 -0.30 30.46
N ALA A 1001 -8.02 -0.51 29.50
CA ALA A 1001 -6.58 -0.45 29.73
C ALA A 1001 -6.12 1.00 29.99
N VAL A 1002 -6.64 1.97 29.22
CA VAL A 1002 -6.36 3.40 29.45
C VAL A 1002 -6.91 3.86 30.80
N HIS A 1003 -8.11 3.41 31.18
CA HIS A 1003 -8.72 3.69 32.48
C HIS A 1003 -7.87 3.13 33.62
N ALA A 1004 -7.40 1.88 33.53
CA ALA A 1004 -6.53 1.28 34.54
C ALA A 1004 -5.22 2.08 34.77
N VAL A 1005 -4.65 2.65 33.70
CA VAL A 1005 -3.44 3.49 33.78
C VAL A 1005 -3.71 4.84 34.45
N ARG A 1006 -4.90 5.42 34.24
CA ARG A 1006 -5.25 6.76 34.76
C ARG A 1006 -6.05 6.75 36.05
N ALA A 1007 -6.59 5.60 36.45
CA ALA A 1007 -7.39 5.47 37.66
C ALA A 1007 -6.50 5.60 38.90
N ALA A 1008 -6.92 6.45 39.85
CA ALA A 1008 -6.26 6.52 41.15
C ALA A 1008 -6.61 5.28 42.01
N PRO A 1009 -5.70 4.82 42.91
CA PRO A 1009 -5.99 3.72 43.83
C PRO A 1009 -7.20 4.07 44.73
N GLY A 1010 -8.17 3.16 44.77
CA GLY A 1010 -9.56 3.44 45.18
C GLY A 1010 -9.83 3.62 46.67
N GLU A 1011 -8.84 3.56 47.56
CA GLU A 1011 -9.07 3.60 49.02
C GLU A 1011 -8.77 4.96 49.68
N GLU A 1012 -8.19 5.94 48.97
CA GLU A 1012 -7.74 7.19 49.60
C GLU A 1012 -8.66 8.42 49.42
N PHE A 1013 -9.71 8.35 48.59
CA PHE A 1013 -10.60 9.50 48.39
C PHE A 1013 -11.80 9.49 49.34
N ALA A 1014 -11.59 9.94 50.57
CA ALA A 1014 -12.68 10.44 51.40
C ALA A 1014 -13.28 11.68 50.72
N ILE A 1015 -14.45 11.56 50.09
CA ILE A 1015 -15.16 12.71 49.52
C ILE A 1015 -15.66 13.57 50.68
N ALA A 1016 -14.94 14.64 50.99
CA ALA A 1016 -15.28 15.55 52.08
C ALA A 1016 -16.70 16.12 51.87
N GLY A 1017 -17.61 15.87 52.82
CA GLY A 1017 -18.99 16.33 52.76
C GLY A 1017 -19.95 15.45 51.94
N GLU A 1018 -19.64 14.16 51.78
CA GLU A 1018 -20.53 13.16 51.15
C GLU A 1018 -21.93 13.14 51.81
N ARG A 1019 -22.97 13.15 50.97
CA ARG A 1019 -24.38 13.07 51.36
C ARG A 1019 -25.11 12.06 50.47
N PRO A 1020 -26.20 11.43 50.95
CA PRO A 1020 -27.06 10.65 50.08
C PRO A 1020 -27.63 11.53 48.97
N LEU A 1021 -27.77 10.95 47.77
CA LEU A 1021 -28.38 11.64 46.64
C LEU A 1021 -29.87 11.91 46.93
N PRO A 1022 -30.42 13.09 46.62
CA PRO A 1022 -31.84 13.34 46.75
C PRO A 1022 -32.69 12.31 45.98
N PRO A 1023 -33.82 11.83 46.52
CA PRO A 1023 -34.63 10.76 45.89
C PRO A 1023 -35.11 11.10 44.47
N SER A 1024 -35.35 12.38 44.20
CA SER A 1024 -35.72 12.94 42.89
C SER A 1024 -34.61 12.77 41.85
N LEU A 1025 -33.38 13.16 42.19
CA LEU A 1025 -32.20 12.96 41.34
C LEU A 1025 -31.87 11.48 41.20
N GLU A 1026 -32.03 10.71 42.27
CA GLU A 1026 -31.79 9.27 42.24
C GLU A 1026 -32.74 8.54 41.27
N ALA A 1027 -34.03 8.87 41.33
CA ALA A 1027 -35.02 8.38 40.36
C ALA A 1027 -34.65 8.82 38.93
N MET A 1028 -34.18 10.07 38.77
CA MET A 1028 -33.76 10.64 37.49
C MET A 1028 -32.58 9.90 36.86
N PHE A 1029 -31.53 9.63 37.63
CA PHE A 1029 -30.41 8.78 37.19
C PHE A 1029 -30.89 7.38 36.83
N GLY A 1030 -31.81 6.80 37.60
CA GLY A 1030 -32.35 5.47 37.35
C GLY A 1030 -33.06 5.34 36.00
N TRP A 1031 -34.03 6.21 35.72
CA TRP A 1031 -34.75 6.14 34.45
C TRP A 1031 -33.90 6.63 33.27
N ALA A 1032 -33.02 7.62 33.44
CA ALA A 1032 -32.16 8.11 32.35
C ALA A 1032 -31.11 7.07 31.93
N SER A 1033 -30.54 6.34 32.90
CA SER A 1033 -29.64 5.19 32.66
C SER A 1033 -30.36 4.09 31.89
N SER A 1034 -31.57 3.71 32.32
CA SER A 1034 -32.39 2.72 31.64
C SER A 1034 -32.79 3.15 30.22
N MET A 1035 -33.17 4.42 30.04
CA MET A 1035 -33.56 5.01 28.77
C MET A 1035 -32.45 4.94 27.73
N LEU A 1036 -31.24 5.35 28.13
CA LEU A 1036 -30.08 5.44 27.24
C LEU A 1036 -29.44 4.07 26.99
N GLY A 1037 -29.86 3.02 27.70
CA GLY A 1037 -29.27 1.69 27.64
C GLY A 1037 -27.85 1.65 28.25
N ILE A 1038 -27.59 2.51 29.24
CA ILE A 1038 -26.27 2.68 29.86
C ILE A 1038 -26.35 2.16 31.29
N GLY A 1039 -25.39 1.34 31.72
CA GLY A 1039 -25.36 0.81 33.09
C GLY A 1039 -25.31 1.93 34.13
N ARG A 1040 -26.06 1.79 35.23
CA ARG A 1040 -26.17 2.84 36.25
C ARG A 1040 -24.81 3.03 36.95
N PRO A 1041 -24.19 4.22 36.85
CA PRO A 1041 -22.92 4.47 37.52
C PRO A 1041 -23.10 4.61 39.03
N VAL A 1042 -22.01 4.45 39.78
CA VAL A 1042 -22.01 4.79 41.20
C VAL A 1042 -22.11 6.32 41.31
N VAL A 1043 -23.18 6.81 41.93
CA VAL A 1043 -23.44 8.26 42.08
C VAL A 1043 -23.34 8.64 43.56
N ARG A 1044 -22.56 9.68 43.86
CA ARG A 1044 -22.43 10.25 45.20
C ARG A 1044 -22.69 11.75 45.15
N SER A 1045 -23.33 12.31 46.18
CA SER A 1045 -23.49 13.76 46.30
C SER A 1045 -22.42 14.34 47.22
N CYS A 1046 -21.87 15.49 46.85
CA CYS A 1046 -20.87 16.21 47.64
C CYS A 1046 -21.36 17.64 47.91
N GLY A 1047 -21.24 18.12 49.15
CA GLY A 1047 -21.57 19.49 49.53
C GLY A 1047 -20.36 20.25 50.10
N GLY A 1048 -20.18 21.51 49.72
CA GLY A 1048 -19.09 22.37 50.21
C GLY A 1048 -18.44 23.20 49.11
N ALA A 1049 -17.35 23.90 49.43
CA ALA A 1049 -16.59 24.73 48.48
C ALA A 1049 -15.82 23.92 47.41
N SER A 1050 -15.67 22.60 47.61
CA SER A 1050 -15.01 21.65 46.71
C SER A 1050 -15.97 20.84 45.83
N ALA A 1051 -17.29 21.07 45.93
CA ALA A 1051 -18.27 20.37 45.10
C ALA A 1051 -18.27 20.92 43.66
N PRO A 1052 -18.36 20.05 42.62
CA PRO A 1052 -18.45 20.51 41.25
C PRO A 1052 -19.73 21.33 41.03
N ASP A 1053 -19.67 22.34 40.16
CA ASP A 1053 -20.85 23.17 39.82
C ASP A 1053 -21.95 22.41 39.05
N GLY A 1054 -21.65 21.19 38.58
CA GLY A 1054 -22.56 20.30 37.88
C GLY A 1054 -22.38 18.84 38.31
N ILE A 1055 -22.23 17.95 37.33
CA ILE A 1055 -21.89 16.54 37.56
C ILE A 1055 -20.45 16.31 37.11
N GLY A 1056 -19.62 15.80 38.00
CA GLY A 1056 -18.22 15.45 37.76
C GLY A 1056 -18.01 13.95 37.67
N LEU A 1057 -16.95 13.53 37.00
CA LEU A 1057 -16.50 12.15 36.94
C LEU A 1057 -15.19 12.01 37.73
N LEU A 1058 -15.18 11.15 38.74
CA LEU A 1058 -13.98 10.75 39.48
C LEU A 1058 -13.44 9.45 38.90
N PHE A 1059 -12.20 9.50 38.40
CA PHE A 1059 -11.51 8.36 37.80
C PHE A 1059 -10.90 7.44 38.87
N ALA A 1060 -11.76 6.74 39.62
CA ALA A 1060 -11.37 5.64 40.51
C ALA A 1060 -11.45 4.29 39.76
N ARG A 1061 -10.96 3.20 40.37
CA ARG A 1061 -11.05 1.83 39.79
C ARG A 1061 -12.44 1.52 39.23
N VAL A 1062 -13.50 1.91 39.94
CA VAL A 1062 -14.86 2.01 39.40
C VAL A 1062 -15.19 3.50 39.25
N PRO A 1063 -15.52 4.00 38.04
CA PRO A 1063 -15.77 5.43 37.84
C PRO A 1063 -16.97 5.92 38.67
N VAL A 1064 -16.75 6.92 39.53
CA VAL A 1064 -17.79 7.48 40.41
C VAL A 1064 -18.26 8.82 39.87
N SER A 1065 -19.57 8.97 39.70
CA SER A 1065 -20.22 10.24 39.39
C SER A 1065 -20.40 11.06 40.67
N ILE A 1066 -19.83 12.26 40.71
CA ILE A 1066 -19.97 13.19 41.83
C ILE A 1066 -20.96 14.28 41.42
N VAL A 1067 -22.07 14.38 42.16
CA VAL A 1067 -23.14 15.35 41.89
C VAL A 1067 -23.06 16.49 42.89
N GLY A 1068 -22.85 17.71 42.38
CA GLY A 1068 -22.97 18.94 43.15
C GLY A 1068 -24.43 19.33 43.45
N PRO A 1069 -24.69 20.52 44.01
CA PRO A 1069 -26.04 20.96 44.41
C PRO A 1069 -26.90 21.42 43.21
N ILE A 1070 -27.04 20.58 42.18
CA ILE A 1070 -27.73 20.94 40.93
C ILE A 1070 -29.25 21.11 41.11
N GLU A 1071 -29.88 20.31 41.97
CA GLU A 1071 -31.33 20.40 42.21
C GLU A 1071 -31.75 21.72 42.87
N ALA A 1072 -30.88 22.32 43.69
CA ALA A 1072 -31.14 23.61 44.32
C ALA A 1072 -30.94 24.80 43.36
N ARG A 1073 -30.22 24.60 42.24
CA ARG A 1073 -29.74 25.65 41.33
C ARG A 1073 -30.38 25.59 39.93
N HIS A 1074 -30.97 24.46 39.55
CA HIS A 1074 -31.45 24.17 38.21
C HIS A 1074 -32.90 23.65 38.22
N ARG A 1075 -33.62 23.83 37.11
CA ARG A 1075 -34.97 23.25 36.95
C ARG A 1075 -34.88 21.74 36.70
N THR A 1076 -36.01 21.06 36.76
CA THR A 1076 -36.09 19.61 36.51
C THR A 1076 -35.58 19.24 35.11
N GLU A 1077 -35.93 20.03 34.08
CA GLU A 1077 -35.47 19.82 32.69
C GLU A 1077 -33.96 20.04 32.54
N ASP A 1078 -33.43 21.04 33.26
CA ASP A 1078 -32.00 21.37 33.27
C ASP A 1078 -31.20 20.24 33.97
N CYS A 1079 -31.72 19.67 35.07
CA CYS A 1079 -31.11 18.52 35.75
C CYS A 1079 -31.14 17.27 34.87
N ALA A 1080 -32.27 17.01 34.19
CA ALA A 1080 -32.41 15.88 33.29
C ALA A 1080 -31.40 15.96 32.13
N PHE A 1081 -31.23 17.14 31.53
CA PHE A 1081 -30.21 17.38 30.51
C PHE A 1081 -28.81 17.04 31.01
N LEU A 1082 -28.40 17.57 32.17
CA LEU A 1082 -27.07 17.35 32.73
C LEU A 1082 -26.83 15.86 33.01
N ILE A 1083 -27.84 15.14 33.49
CA ILE A 1083 -27.76 13.70 33.75
C ILE A 1083 -27.63 12.92 32.44
N GLY A 1084 -28.44 13.20 31.42
CA GLY A 1084 -28.35 12.51 30.13
C GLY A 1084 -27.03 12.77 29.40
N HIS A 1085 -26.57 14.03 29.42
CA HIS A 1085 -25.26 14.43 28.89
C HIS A 1085 -24.12 13.67 29.60
N HIS A 1086 -24.15 13.65 30.94
CA HIS A 1086 -23.15 12.95 31.73
C HIS A 1086 -23.18 11.44 31.50
N LEU A 1087 -24.36 10.82 31.45
CA LEU A 1087 -24.51 9.39 31.21
C LEU A 1087 -24.00 8.99 29.82
N ALA A 1088 -24.17 9.83 28.80
CA ALA A 1088 -23.65 9.54 27.46
C ALA A 1088 -22.12 9.34 27.44
N SER A 1089 -21.40 9.98 28.37
CA SER A 1089 -19.95 9.77 28.53
C SER A 1089 -19.58 8.39 29.09
N TYR A 1090 -20.50 7.65 29.70
CA TYR A 1090 -20.28 6.28 30.18
C TYR A 1090 -20.39 5.22 29.09
N ARG A 1091 -20.74 5.60 27.84
CA ARG A 1091 -20.61 4.69 26.71
C ARG A 1091 -19.15 4.35 26.49
N ALA A 1092 -18.86 3.07 26.28
CA ALA A 1092 -17.49 2.58 26.24
C ALA A 1092 -16.67 3.24 25.12
N GLU A 1093 -17.29 3.55 23.98
CA GLU A 1093 -16.66 4.29 22.87
C GLU A 1093 -16.38 5.76 23.18
N HIS A 1094 -17.18 6.43 24.02
CA HIS A 1094 -17.03 7.87 24.33
C HIS A 1094 -16.34 8.13 25.68
N PHE A 1095 -16.17 7.11 26.51
CA PHE A 1095 -15.59 7.22 27.84
C PHE A 1095 -14.21 7.89 27.84
N LEU A 1096 -13.40 7.57 26.83
CA LEU A 1096 -12.07 8.17 26.69
C LEU A 1096 -12.10 9.66 26.33
N ALA A 1097 -13.18 10.17 25.74
CA ALA A 1097 -13.31 11.61 25.48
C ALA A 1097 -13.29 12.43 26.77
N ARG A 1098 -13.80 11.85 27.89
CA ARG A 1098 -13.78 12.50 29.20
C ARG A 1098 -12.48 12.26 29.97
N LEU A 1099 -11.90 11.08 29.83
CA LEU A 1099 -10.66 10.68 30.52
C LEU A 1099 -9.40 11.31 29.90
N VAL A 1100 -9.39 11.51 28.58
CA VAL A 1100 -8.28 12.02 27.79
C VAL A 1100 -8.80 13.10 26.82
N PRO A 1101 -9.03 14.33 27.32
CA PRO A 1101 -9.59 15.41 26.49
C PRO A 1101 -8.55 16.04 25.54
N ASP A 1102 -7.25 15.76 25.69
CA ASP A 1102 -6.20 16.23 24.78
C ASP A 1102 -6.25 15.44 23.46
N PRO A 1103 -6.53 16.08 22.30
CA PRO A 1103 -6.62 15.40 21.01
C PRO A 1103 -5.31 14.71 20.61
N ASN A 1104 -4.16 15.30 20.99
CA ASN A 1104 -2.85 14.73 20.68
C ASN A 1104 -2.60 13.43 21.46
N GLU A 1105 -2.95 13.41 22.74
CA GLU A 1105 -2.83 12.21 23.56
C GLU A 1105 -3.78 11.11 23.12
N LEU A 1106 -5.04 11.45 22.86
CA LEU A 1106 -6.02 10.48 22.42
C LEU A 1106 -5.66 9.90 21.04
N CYS A 1107 -5.10 10.73 20.14
CA CYS A 1107 -4.54 10.27 18.87
C CYS A 1107 -3.35 9.32 19.08
N ALA A 1108 -2.45 9.63 20.03
CA ALA A 1108 -1.35 8.73 20.36
C ALA A 1108 -1.85 7.37 20.91
N ILE A 1109 -2.90 7.36 21.73
CA ILE A 1109 -3.56 6.13 22.23
C ILE A 1109 -4.18 5.34 21.08
N ALA A 1110 -4.88 6.01 20.15
CA ALA A 1110 -5.51 5.35 19.01
C ALA A 1110 -4.47 4.74 18.05
N LEU A 1111 -3.39 5.47 17.76
CA LEU A 1111 -2.26 4.98 16.96
C LEU A 1111 -1.49 3.85 17.66
N ALA A 1112 -1.34 3.92 18.98
CA ALA A 1112 -0.73 2.85 19.77
C ALA A 1112 -1.54 1.55 19.69
N ALA A 1113 -2.87 1.64 19.79
CA ALA A 1113 -3.77 0.49 19.63
C ALA A 1113 -3.66 -0.14 18.24
N ALA A 1114 -3.58 0.69 17.18
CA ALA A 1114 -3.39 0.21 15.82
C ALA A 1114 -2.00 -0.44 15.62
N LYS A 1115 -0.96 0.15 16.24
CA LYS A 1115 0.43 -0.35 16.19
C LYS A 1115 0.64 -1.69 16.91
N ILE A 1116 -0.17 -2.00 17.92
CA ILE A 1116 -0.18 -3.33 18.58
C ILE A 1116 -0.59 -4.44 17.60
N VAL A 1117 -1.46 -4.14 16.64
CA VAL A 1117 -1.94 -5.09 15.63
C VAL A 1117 -1.01 -5.11 14.42
N ASP A 1118 -0.61 -3.94 13.92
CA ASP A 1118 0.32 -3.80 12.81
C ASP A 1118 1.56 -3.02 13.23
N SER A 1119 2.64 -3.74 13.51
CA SER A 1119 3.92 -3.17 13.94
C SER A 1119 4.59 -2.32 12.85
N ARG A 1120 4.14 -2.39 11.59
CA ARG A 1120 4.67 -1.60 10.47
C ARG A 1120 4.09 -0.18 10.41
N LEU A 1121 3.02 0.08 11.15
CA LEU A 1121 2.33 1.37 11.14
C LEU A 1121 3.23 2.46 11.74
N ARG A 1122 3.51 3.50 10.94
CA ARG A 1122 4.36 4.62 11.33
C ARG A 1122 3.51 5.72 11.96
N ALA A 1123 3.92 6.18 13.15
CA ALA A 1123 3.34 7.34 13.80
C ALA A 1123 4.00 8.64 13.28
N PRO A 1124 3.28 9.79 13.30
CA PRO A 1124 3.90 11.10 13.12
C PRO A 1124 5.06 11.33 14.10
N ILE A 1125 6.08 12.07 13.67
CA ILE A 1125 7.32 12.27 14.44
C ILE A 1125 7.01 12.88 15.81
N GLU A 1126 6.07 13.83 15.85
CA GLU A 1126 5.67 14.57 17.06
C GLU A 1126 5.00 13.68 18.11
N LEU A 1127 4.41 12.55 17.70
CA LEU A 1127 3.68 11.64 18.57
C LEU A 1127 4.40 10.31 18.79
N THR A 1128 5.55 10.08 18.14
CA THR A 1128 6.22 8.76 18.12
C THR A 1128 6.58 8.25 19.52
N GLU A 1129 7.13 9.11 20.39
CA GLU A 1129 7.46 8.74 21.77
C GLU A 1129 6.20 8.43 22.60
N ARG A 1130 5.14 9.25 22.44
CA ARG A 1130 3.86 9.06 23.14
C ARG A 1130 3.16 7.78 22.69
N VAL A 1131 3.21 7.47 21.39
CA VAL A 1131 2.66 6.24 20.81
C VAL A 1131 3.42 5.02 21.32
N ALA A 1132 4.75 5.06 21.40
CA ALA A 1132 5.53 3.95 21.95
C ALA A 1132 5.21 3.70 23.43
N ALA A 1133 5.16 4.76 24.24
CA ALA A 1133 4.84 4.66 25.66
C ALA A 1133 3.42 4.12 25.91
N TRP A 1134 2.43 4.54 25.12
CA TRP A 1134 1.09 4.00 25.21
C TRP A 1134 0.98 2.59 24.64
N ALA A 1135 1.71 2.23 23.59
CA ALA A 1135 1.68 0.89 23.01
C ALA A 1135 2.15 -0.16 24.02
N GLU A 1136 3.22 0.13 24.78
CA GLU A 1136 3.70 -0.73 25.86
C GLU A 1136 2.64 -0.91 26.96
N ARG A 1137 2.09 0.20 27.46
CA ARG A 1137 1.07 0.19 28.53
C ARG A 1137 -0.22 -0.51 28.11
N LEU A 1138 -0.67 -0.28 26.87
CA LEU A 1138 -1.84 -0.94 26.31
C LEU A 1138 -1.58 -2.43 26.08
N TYR A 1139 -0.39 -2.81 25.61
CA TYR A 1139 -0.04 -4.22 25.40
C TYR A 1139 -0.06 -5.00 26.73
N LEU A 1140 0.42 -4.40 27.82
CA LEU A 1140 0.39 -4.97 29.16
C LEU A 1140 -1.02 -4.96 29.80
N GLY A 1141 -1.80 -3.91 29.53
CA GLY A 1141 -3.12 -3.72 30.14
C GLY A 1141 -4.30 -4.38 29.41
N LEU A 1142 -4.12 -4.85 28.17
CA LEU A 1142 -5.18 -5.48 27.39
C LEU A 1142 -5.17 -7.00 27.50
N ASP A 1143 -6.32 -7.57 27.84
CA ASP A 1143 -6.53 -9.01 27.80
C ASP A 1143 -6.41 -9.56 26.34
N PRO A 1144 -6.17 -10.89 26.18
CA PRO A 1144 -6.04 -11.49 24.84
C PRO A 1144 -7.29 -11.34 23.95
N GLU A 1145 -8.49 -11.28 24.53
CA GLU A 1145 -9.74 -11.15 23.79
C GLU A 1145 -9.92 -9.73 23.20
N ALA A 1146 -9.56 -8.70 23.97
CA ALA A 1146 -9.49 -7.31 23.54
C ALA A 1146 -8.47 -7.14 22.41
N ARG A 1147 -7.30 -7.79 22.51
CA ARG A 1147 -6.31 -7.81 21.42
C ARG A 1147 -6.83 -8.50 20.15
N SER A 1148 -7.57 -9.60 20.29
CA SER A 1148 -8.26 -10.26 19.16
C SER A 1148 -9.36 -9.39 18.54
N ARG A 1149 -10.08 -8.60 19.35
CA ARG A 1149 -11.05 -7.62 18.83
C ARG A 1149 -10.37 -6.47 18.10
N LEU A 1150 -9.23 -5.97 18.59
CA LEU A 1150 -8.44 -4.94 17.90
C LEU A 1150 -8.00 -5.42 16.51
N SER A 1151 -7.54 -6.66 16.38
CA SER A 1151 -7.05 -7.18 15.09
C SER A 1151 -8.14 -7.28 14.00
N ARG A 1152 -9.42 -7.29 14.40
CA ARG A 1152 -10.57 -7.24 13.46
C ARG A 1152 -10.98 -5.81 13.09
N VAL A 1153 -10.75 -4.83 13.96
CA VAL A 1153 -11.19 -3.45 13.78
C VAL A 1153 -10.15 -2.60 13.05
N VAL A 1154 -8.86 -2.81 13.33
CA VAL A 1154 -7.77 -2.02 12.72
C VAL A 1154 -7.76 -2.10 11.19
N PRO A 1155 -7.99 -3.25 10.53
CA PRO A 1155 -8.05 -3.32 9.06
C PRO A 1155 -9.23 -2.57 8.42
N LEU A 1156 -10.27 -2.23 9.18
CA LEU A 1156 -11.47 -1.53 8.69
C LEU A 1156 -11.32 0.00 8.71
N LEU A 1157 -10.16 0.51 9.14
CA LEU A 1157 -9.84 1.93 9.12
C LEU A 1157 -9.36 2.34 7.72
N ASP A 1158 -10.31 2.74 6.86
CA ASP A 1158 -10.02 3.19 5.48
C ASP A 1158 -9.30 4.57 5.40
N VAL A 1159 -9.20 5.28 6.52
CA VAL A 1159 -8.65 6.64 6.63
C VAL A 1159 -7.53 6.63 7.69
N PRO A 1160 -6.39 7.31 7.45
CA PRO A 1160 -5.33 7.40 8.44
C PRO A 1160 -5.83 8.06 9.73
N VAL A 1161 -5.51 7.45 10.88
CA VAL A 1161 -5.81 8.03 12.19
C VAL A 1161 -4.83 9.17 12.45
N ASP A 1162 -5.33 10.40 12.46
CA ASP A 1162 -4.54 11.61 12.71
C ASP A 1162 -5.20 12.54 13.75
N VAL A 1163 -4.49 13.60 14.14
CA VAL A 1163 -4.97 14.54 15.15
C VAL A 1163 -6.26 15.25 14.71
N PRO A 1164 -6.40 15.77 13.47
CA PRO A 1164 -7.66 16.33 12.98
C PRO A 1164 -8.85 15.37 13.06
N LEU A 1165 -8.69 14.11 12.66
CA LEU A 1165 -9.73 13.10 12.73
C LEU A 1165 -10.15 12.84 14.18
N VAL A 1166 -9.20 12.70 15.10
CA VAL A 1166 -9.48 12.46 16.52
C VAL A 1166 -10.06 13.70 17.21
N ALA A 1167 -9.63 14.91 16.83
CA ALA A 1167 -10.22 16.16 17.31
C ALA A 1167 -11.66 16.33 16.83
N LYS A 1168 -11.94 15.97 15.56
CA LYS A 1168 -13.29 15.92 15.00
C LYS A 1168 -14.15 14.88 15.73
N TRP A 1169 -13.59 13.71 16.01
CA TRP A 1169 -14.25 12.66 16.78
C TRP A 1169 -14.57 13.11 18.22
N LEU A 1170 -13.64 13.77 18.92
CA LEU A 1170 -13.84 14.33 20.26
C LEU A 1170 -15.00 15.33 20.28
N ARG A 1171 -15.03 16.24 19.29
CA ARG A 1171 -16.15 17.16 19.10
C ARG A 1171 -17.45 16.40 18.84
N GLY A 1172 -17.45 15.39 17.97
CA GLY A 1172 -18.61 14.55 17.69
C GLY A 1172 -19.14 13.81 18.92
N ALA A 1173 -18.25 13.31 19.78
CA ALA A 1173 -18.62 12.63 21.03
C ALA A 1173 -19.32 13.61 21.99
N GLU A 1174 -18.82 14.83 22.10
CA GLU A 1174 -19.45 15.90 22.89
C GLU A 1174 -20.82 16.31 22.32
N LEU A 1175 -20.92 16.52 21.00
CA LEU A 1175 -22.21 16.81 20.35
C LEU A 1175 -23.21 15.67 20.55
N THR A 1176 -22.75 14.42 20.53
CA THR A 1176 -23.59 13.27 20.84
C THR A 1176 -24.09 13.30 22.28
N ALA A 1177 -23.23 13.68 23.25
CA ALA A 1177 -23.64 13.84 24.64
C ALA A 1177 -24.67 14.96 24.81
N VAL A 1178 -24.54 16.06 24.06
CA VAL A 1178 -25.52 17.16 24.01
C VAL A 1178 -26.86 16.67 23.45
N ARG A 1179 -26.88 15.87 22.38
CA ARG A 1179 -28.11 15.26 21.83
C ARG A 1179 -28.76 14.28 22.81
N ALA A 1180 -27.98 13.48 23.53
CA ALA A 1180 -28.48 12.59 24.58
C ALA A 1180 -29.10 13.40 25.74
N GLY A 1181 -28.46 14.50 26.13
CA GLY A 1181 -29.02 15.48 27.07
C GLY A 1181 -30.38 16.02 26.61
N LEU A 1182 -30.52 16.38 25.33
CA LEU A 1182 -31.78 16.84 24.76
C LEU A 1182 -32.89 15.78 24.87
N LEU A 1183 -32.58 14.52 24.55
CA LEU A 1183 -33.57 13.44 24.65
C LEU A 1183 -34.05 13.26 26.10
N THR A 1184 -33.13 13.33 27.07
CA THR A 1184 -33.48 13.21 28.49
C THR A 1184 -34.25 14.41 29.04
N SER A 1185 -33.94 15.63 28.60
CA SER A 1185 -34.65 16.83 29.04
C SER A 1185 -35.99 17.03 28.34
N SER A 1186 -36.13 16.55 27.09
CA SER A 1186 -37.29 16.78 26.22
C SER A 1186 -37.69 18.26 26.07
N ASP A 1187 -36.75 19.19 26.32
CA ASP A 1187 -36.96 20.64 26.21
C ASP A 1187 -35.72 21.27 25.55
N LEU A 1188 -35.91 21.76 24.32
CA LEU A 1188 -34.83 22.36 23.52
C LEU A 1188 -34.27 23.64 24.15
N CYS A 1189 -35.12 24.45 24.78
CA CYS A 1189 -34.69 25.68 25.44
C CYS A 1189 -33.86 25.37 26.69
N ALA A 1190 -34.22 24.33 27.44
CA ALA A 1190 -33.42 23.84 28.57
C ALA A 1190 -32.06 23.32 28.09
N ALA A 1191 -32.03 22.50 27.04
CA ALA A 1191 -30.80 22.02 26.42
C ALA A 1191 -29.90 23.17 25.95
N ALA A 1192 -30.44 24.14 25.20
CA ALA A 1192 -29.69 25.30 24.73
C ALA A 1192 -29.15 26.17 25.88
N ARG A 1193 -29.91 26.32 26.98
CA ARG A 1193 -29.42 27.00 28.19
C ARG A 1193 -28.24 26.26 28.82
N GLN A 1194 -28.30 24.93 28.93
CA GLN A 1194 -27.21 24.16 29.51
C GLN A 1194 -25.98 24.12 28.59
N VAL A 1195 -26.14 23.98 27.27
CA VAL A 1195 -25.02 24.07 26.30
C VAL A 1195 -24.28 25.40 26.44
N ARG A 1196 -25.01 26.52 26.55
CA ARG A 1196 -24.41 27.85 26.76
C ARG A 1196 -23.60 27.95 28.05
N ARG A 1197 -23.97 27.17 29.08
CA ARG A 1197 -23.28 27.12 30.39
C ARG A 1197 -22.09 26.17 30.38
N LEU A 1198 -22.27 24.94 29.88
CA LEU A 1198 -21.23 23.89 29.83
C LEU A 1198 -20.03 24.32 28.99
N HIS A 1199 -20.29 25.01 27.87
CA HIS A 1199 -19.26 25.48 26.94
C HIS A 1199 -19.04 26.99 27.03
N ALA A 1200 -19.27 27.60 28.19
CA ALA A 1200 -19.06 29.04 28.37
C ALA A 1200 -17.62 29.49 28.08
N SER A 1201 -16.64 28.61 28.34
CA SER A 1201 -15.21 28.83 28.11
C SER A 1201 -14.74 28.56 26.68
N ASP A 1202 -15.56 27.90 25.85
CA ASP A 1202 -15.24 27.59 24.44
C ASP A 1202 -16.38 28.06 23.53
N PRO A 1203 -16.34 29.31 23.03
CA PRO A 1203 -17.36 29.86 22.15
C PRO A 1203 -17.57 29.05 20.87
N HIS A 1204 -16.51 28.47 20.31
CA HIS A 1204 -16.59 27.74 19.03
C HIS A 1204 -17.33 26.41 19.19
N LEU A 1205 -17.01 25.64 20.24
CA LEU A 1205 -17.72 24.41 20.56
C LEU A 1205 -19.17 24.71 20.99
N ARG A 1206 -19.38 25.79 21.74
CA ARG A 1206 -20.72 26.24 22.14
C ARG A 1206 -21.61 26.53 20.94
N ASP A 1207 -21.12 27.32 19.98
CA ASP A 1207 -21.91 27.72 18.81
C ASP A 1207 -22.14 26.52 17.89
N ALA A 1208 -21.13 25.65 17.73
CA ALA A 1208 -21.27 24.36 17.06
C ALA A 1208 -22.35 23.47 17.69
N ALA A 1209 -22.35 23.34 19.02
CA ALA A 1209 -23.31 22.54 19.75
C ALA A 1209 -24.72 23.11 19.68
N LEU A 1210 -24.88 24.44 19.71
CA LEU A 1210 -26.19 25.08 19.51
C LEU A 1210 -26.73 24.86 18.11
N GLN A 1211 -25.89 24.98 17.07
CA GLN A 1211 -26.30 24.75 15.69
C GLN A 1211 -26.67 23.28 15.44
N ASP A 1212 -25.86 22.33 15.93
CA ASP A 1212 -26.18 20.91 15.83
C ASP A 1212 -27.46 20.57 16.60
N LEU A 1213 -27.61 21.09 17.82
CA LEU A 1213 -28.79 20.87 18.65
C LEU A 1213 -30.08 21.34 17.96
N VAL A 1214 -30.04 22.53 17.32
CA VAL A 1214 -31.15 23.06 16.52
C VAL A 1214 -31.43 22.19 15.30
N ALA A 1215 -30.39 21.78 14.58
CA ALA A 1215 -30.54 20.97 13.37
C ALA A 1215 -31.07 19.57 13.67
N PHE A 1216 -30.55 18.93 14.72
CA PHE A 1216 -30.99 17.63 15.21
C PHE A 1216 -32.43 17.70 15.71
N ALA A 1217 -32.79 18.72 16.50
CA ALA A 1217 -34.14 18.86 17.03
C ALA A 1217 -35.23 18.86 15.94
N ALA A 1218 -34.94 19.48 14.79
CA ALA A 1218 -35.83 19.56 13.63
C ALA A 1218 -35.67 18.39 12.63
N SER A 1219 -34.91 17.35 12.98
CA SER A 1219 -34.61 16.23 12.07
C SER A 1219 -35.52 15.01 12.30
N ASN A 1220 -35.69 14.19 11.27
CA ASN A 1220 -36.44 12.93 11.36
C ASN A 1220 -35.79 11.94 12.34
N GLU A 1221 -34.46 11.95 12.49
CA GLU A 1221 -33.76 11.11 13.48
C GLU A 1221 -34.22 11.41 14.90
N HIS A 1222 -34.28 12.68 15.28
CA HIS A 1222 -34.72 13.07 16.61
C HIS A 1222 -36.19 12.68 16.85
N LEU A 1223 -37.07 12.94 15.89
CA LEU A 1223 -38.49 12.59 15.99
C LEU A 1223 -38.70 11.07 16.11
N ALA A 1224 -37.93 10.27 15.35
CA ALA A 1224 -37.97 8.82 15.41
C ALA A 1224 -37.49 8.28 16.76
N LEU A 1225 -36.39 8.82 17.30
CA LEU A 1225 -35.88 8.47 18.64
C LEU A 1225 -36.91 8.78 19.73
N ARG A 1226 -37.55 9.96 19.67
CA ARG A 1226 -38.60 10.33 20.63
C ARG A 1226 -39.80 9.40 20.58
N ALA A 1227 -40.25 9.04 19.37
CA ALA A 1227 -41.33 8.09 19.19
C ALA A 1227 -40.98 6.71 19.78
N ARG A 1228 -39.74 6.24 19.57
CA ARG A 1228 -39.23 4.97 20.14
C ARG A 1228 -39.26 4.97 21.68
N LEU A 1229 -38.94 6.11 22.28
CA LEU A 1229 -38.85 6.30 23.73
C LEU A 1229 -40.22 6.48 24.40
N GLY A 1230 -41.31 6.50 23.62
CA GLY A 1230 -42.66 6.76 24.12
C GLY A 1230 -42.86 8.18 24.65
N GLN A 1231 -41.99 9.12 24.25
CA GLN A 1231 -42.12 10.53 24.53
C GLN A 1231 -43.20 11.09 23.58
N ARG A 1232 -44.43 11.14 24.10
CA ARG A 1232 -45.72 11.32 23.40
C ARG A 1232 -45.68 11.82 21.94
N THR A 1233 -46.24 10.97 21.09
CA THR A 1233 -46.94 11.31 19.83
C THR A 1233 -48.45 11.48 20.12
N VAL A 1234 -48.96 12.71 19.98
CA VAL A 1234 -50.39 13.13 19.87
C VAL A 1234 -51.33 13.05 21.10
N ALA A 1235 -51.69 14.22 21.66
CA ALA A 1235 -53.02 14.86 21.60
C ALA A 1235 -53.06 16.03 22.61
N PRO A 1236 -53.45 17.25 22.20
CA PRO A 1236 -53.54 18.39 23.11
C PRO A 1236 -54.58 18.08 24.19
N ARG A 1237 -54.24 18.32 25.47
CA ARG A 1237 -55.32 18.53 26.43
C ARG A 1237 -56.15 19.70 25.90
N PRO A 1238 -57.48 19.57 25.77
CA PRO A 1238 -58.31 20.72 25.46
C PRO A 1238 -57.98 21.76 26.51
N SER A 1239 -57.60 22.93 26.01
CA SER A 1239 -57.42 24.13 26.77
C SER A 1239 -58.45 24.17 27.90
N ARG A 1240 -57.98 24.20 29.16
CA ARG A 1240 -58.51 25.30 29.96
C ARG A 1240 -58.01 26.53 29.22
N PRO A 1241 -58.89 27.30 28.56
CA PRO A 1241 -58.47 28.58 28.04
C PRO A 1241 -57.85 29.35 29.21
N PRO A 1242 -57.03 30.38 28.95
CA PRO A 1242 -56.82 31.38 29.98
C PRO A 1242 -58.20 31.68 30.57
N VAL A 1243 -58.30 31.79 31.89
CA VAL A 1243 -59.39 32.58 32.46
C VAL A 1243 -59.32 33.88 31.66
N GLY A 1244 -60.21 34.00 30.67
CA GLY A 1244 -60.53 35.27 30.07
C GLY A 1244 -60.79 36.16 31.26
N THR A 1245 -60.41 37.41 31.16
CA THR A 1245 -60.92 38.36 32.11
C THR A 1245 -62.46 38.26 32.08
N SER A 1246 -62.98 37.59 33.12
CA SER A 1246 -64.35 37.38 33.60
C SER A 1246 -65.32 36.39 32.88
N ARG A 1247 -66.04 35.58 33.70
CA ARG A 1247 -67.26 34.74 33.48
C ARG A 1247 -67.85 34.54 32.04
N SER A 1248 -67.95 33.26 31.62
CA SER A 1248 -69.01 32.55 30.81
C SER A 1248 -69.40 33.09 29.40
N ARG A 1249 -69.62 32.34 28.32
CA ARG A 1249 -70.44 31.13 28.02
C ARG A 1249 -70.03 30.61 26.62
N LYS A 1250 -69.76 29.30 26.44
CA LYS A 1250 -70.54 28.28 25.68
C LYS A 1250 -71.52 28.75 24.59
N ALA A 1251 -71.29 28.32 23.34
CA ALA A 1251 -72.03 27.27 22.58
C ALA A 1251 -71.60 27.38 21.09
N THR A 1252 -70.82 26.47 20.47
CA THR A 1252 -71.18 25.16 19.88
C THR A 1252 -72.58 25.11 19.21
N PRO A 1253 -72.85 24.21 18.25
CA PRO A 1253 -71.99 23.55 17.23
C PRO A 1253 -72.71 23.21 15.88
N ARG A 1254 -71.93 22.79 14.86
CA ARG A 1254 -72.24 21.74 13.83
C ARG A 1254 -73.40 22.04 12.82
N PRO A 1255 -73.38 21.50 11.56
CA PRO A 1255 -73.32 20.04 11.29
C PRO A 1255 -72.56 19.61 9.99
N THR A 1256 -71.88 18.46 9.95
CA THR A 1256 -72.21 17.13 9.35
C THR A 1256 -72.26 16.98 7.81
N SER A 1257 -71.45 16.04 7.29
CA SER A 1257 -71.71 14.98 6.28
C SER A 1257 -72.72 15.11 5.11
N ASN A 1258 -72.34 14.63 3.90
CA ASN A 1258 -72.88 13.48 3.11
C ASN A 1258 -72.22 13.44 1.69
N ALA A 1259 -72.01 12.36 0.92
CA ALA A 1259 -72.85 11.22 0.46
C ALA A 1259 -74.06 11.61 -0.43
N ALA A 1260 -74.42 10.72 -1.38
CA ALA A 1260 -75.31 10.91 -2.56
C ALA A 1260 -76.79 11.31 -2.33
N MET A 1261 -77.42 11.69 -3.48
CA MET A 1261 -78.71 12.34 -3.80
C MET A 1261 -78.71 13.87 -3.82
#